data_AF-A0A1F9MDU4-F1
#
_entry.id   AF-A0A1F9MDU4-F1
#
_cell.length_a   1.000
_cell.length_b   1.000
_cell.length_c   1.000
_cell.angle_alpha   90.00
_cell.angle_beta   90.00
_cell.angle_gamma   90.00
#
_symmetry.space_group_name_H-M   'P 1'
#
loop_
_entity.id
_entity.type
_entity.pdbx_description
1 polymer ?
#
loop_
_entity_poly.entity_id
_entity_poly.type
_entity_poly.pdbx_seq_one_letter_code
_entity_poly.pdbx_strand_id
1 'polypeptide(L)'
;MRLLTVKSILWFFAGFGFVVILLRMLHGVGSVVALNDLLPWGLWKGGGVVALVPIGGAGFTLAAFVYVFHWRRYEPLARAAVLLGLMCYSSVAIGLTFDIGIWWRIVFPVFFWQFHSTLFEIAWCIMLYLGVLAFEFSHAILERLRWTTILHLVEKVSIVFIILGIALSTLHQSSLGTLFLATPYRLHPLWYSPLLPLLFFITAIGLGCLTITWVTLVTHWLYGVKQPLAPLTGLARIASIVLGAYLVLRLGDLLVAGKAGYFFTPDWNVLNFWVELLLSAILPIVFLSRRSYRESPTALFWIATAAIVGMSLNRVNVAGLATLSATQATYIPSWAEWFVTLGILSAAGLVYLLCVEHLRVFPTIGGAQVEGAHDLGTIDPAGWHTTFFRAPFAGARFFSAVFVAAVGLVLVLLPDSAVFGARPEPTPTRGPRSVELQRLEDASADLVQYVFPIEPDRGLETQRTRALLLDADANGRYVLFEHERHGDRLEEQGRTCAACHHQSLPFAQASSCRTCHRDMYQPTQIFDHGAHERSYGGNADCPTCHTDPTLPKTKATTVQCKECHPAMVETETLVRTGAGQEQSTLASGYKDAMHGLCVTCHQREVERGSKRPGFGECSACHRDVPTITGTLQRLREVAPRSTPMQSEGGRP
;
A
#
# COMPACT_ATOMS: atom_id res chain seq x y z
N MET A 1 -14.54 6.35 -36.62
CA MET A 1 -15.10 5.29 -35.72
C MET A 1 -14.17 4.83 -34.59
N ARG A 2 -12.95 4.31 -34.86
CA ARG A 2 -12.03 3.77 -33.83
C ARG A 2 -11.79 4.72 -32.65
N LEU A 3 -11.55 6.00 -32.97
CA LEU A 3 -11.32 7.07 -32.00
C LEU A 3 -12.49 7.25 -31.01
N LEU A 4 -13.73 7.24 -31.50
CA LEU A 4 -14.92 7.44 -30.68
C LEU A 4 -15.15 6.28 -29.72
N THR A 5 -14.98 5.04 -30.19
CA THR A 5 -15.06 3.84 -29.34
C THR A 5 -14.02 3.90 -28.22
N VAL A 6 -12.76 4.21 -28.55
CA VAL A 6 -11.70 4.32 -27.55
C VAL A 6 -11.96 5.45 -26.56
N LYS A 7 -12.33 6.65 -27.02
CA LYS A 7 -12.72 7.76 -26.12
C LYS A 7 -13.87 7.37 -25.18
N SER A 8 -14.85 6.60 -25.67
CA SER A 8 -15.98 6.13 -24.86
C SER A 8 -15.52 5.19 -23.75
N ILE A 9 -14.66 4.22 -24.08
CA ILE A 9 -14.08 3.29 -23.09
C ILE A 9 -13.27 4.06 -22.05
N LEU A 10 -12.48 5.05 -22.47
CA LEU A 10 -11.69 5.86 -21.55
C LEU A 10 -12.60 6.70 -20.62
N TRP A 11 -13.66 7.32 -21.16
CA TRP A 11 -14.63 8.05 -20.33
C TRP A 11 -15.36 7.15 -19.33
N PHE A 12 -15.67 5.91 -19.72
CA PHE A 12 -16.26 4.91 -18.82
C PHE A 12 -15.33 4.61 -17.64
N PHE A 13 -14.07 4.24 -17.90
CA PHE A 13 -13.10 3.97 -16.84
C PHE A 13 -12.76 5.22 -16.01
N ALA A 14 -12.71 6.40 -16.62
CA ALA A 14 -12.50 7.66 -15.90
C ALA A 14 -13.65 7.95 -14.91
N GLY A 15 -14.90 7.73 -15.31
CA GLY A 15 -16.06 7.85 -14.41
C GLY A 15 -16.03 6.84 -13.28
N PHE A 16 -15.61 5.62 -13.57
CA PHE A 16 -15.45 4.58 -12.58
C PHE A 16 -14.36 4.93 -11.54
N GLY A 17 -13.16 5.29 -12.00
CA GLY A 17 -12.06 5.68 -11.12
C GLY A 17 -12.37 6.93 -10.29
N PHE A 18 -13.15 7.87 -10.84
CA PHE A 18 -13.60 9.06 -10.11
C PHE A 18 -14.42 8.70 -8.86
N VAL A 19 -15.36 7.76 -8.96
CA VAL A 19 -16.17 7.31 -7.80
C VAL A 19 -15.29 6.64 -6.75
N VAL A 20 -14.37 5.77 -7.16
CA VAL A 20 -13.44 5.09 -6.23
C VAL A 20 -12.58 6.11 -5.48
N ILE A 21 -12.03 7.10 -6.19
CA ILE A 21 -11.24 8.19 -5.56
C ILE A 21 -12.10 8.97 -4.57
N LEU A 22 -13.34 9.32 -4.93
CA LEU A 22 -14.25 10.06 -4.05
C LEU A 22 -14.54 9.27 -2.77
N LEU A 23 -14.84 7.98 -2.86
CA LEU A 23 -15.07 7.13 -1.69
C LEU A 23 -13.83 7.00 -0.81
N ARG A 24 -12.66 6.87 -1.42
CA ARG A 24 -11.41 6.89 -0.68
C ARG A 24 -11.24 8.19 0.09
N MET A 25 -11.60 9.33 -0.50
CA MET A 25 -11.52 10.65 0.16
C MET A 25 -12.46 10.75 1.36
N LEU A 26 -13.66 10.15 1.26
CA LEU A 26 -14.68 10.21 2.30
C LEU A 26 -14.47 9.19 3.42
N HIS A 27 -14.06 7.96 3.09
CA HIS A 27 -14.02 6.82 4.03
C HIS A 27 -12.61 6.29 4.33
N GLY A 28 -11.58 6.93 3.79
CA GLY A 28 -10.18 6.53 3.96
C GLY A 28 -9.73 5.46 2.96
N VAL A 29 -8.43 5.11 3.01
CA VAL A 29 -7.82 4.20 2.03
C VAL A 29 -8.36 2.77 2.17
N GLY A 30 -8.59 2.30 3.39
CA GLY A 30 -9.07 0.94 3.68
C GLY A 30 -10.48 0.63 3.14
N SER A 31 -11.25 1.62 2.67
CA SER A 31 -12.56 1.39 2.08
C SER A 31 -12.50 0.92 0.62
N VAL A 32 -11.37 1.12 -0.07
CA VAL A 32 -11.21 0.82 -1.50
C VAL A 32 -10.08 -0.15 -1.82
N VAL A 33 -9.18 -0.41 -0.87
CA VAL A 33 -8.03 -1.31 -1.08
C VAL A 33 -8.18 -2.61 -0.29
N ALA A 34 -7.59 -3.69 -0.81
CA ALA A 34 -7.45 -4.97 -0.11
C ALA A 34 -6.12 -5.08 0.66
N LEU A 35 -5.49 -3.93 0.96
CA LEU A 35 -4.20 -3.84 1.66
C LEU A 35 -4.38 -4.01 3.18
N ASN A 36 -3.31 -4.39 3.86
CA ASN A 36 -3.28 -4.56 5.31
C ASN A 36 -1.93 -4.08 5.89
N ASP A 37 -1.80 -4.06 7.21
CA ASP A 37 -0.62 -3.54 7.89
C ASP A 37 0.67 -4.33 7.59
N LEU A 38 0.56 -5.61 7.20
CA LEU A 38 1.70 -6.43 6.79
C LEU A 38 2.13 -6.14 5.35
N LEU A 39 1.14 -5.85 4.48
CA LEU A 39 1.33 -5.61 3.06
C LEU A 39 0.69 -4.27 2.66
N PRO A 40 1.33 -3.15 3.05
CA PRO A 40 0.75 -1.82 2.86
C PRO A 40 0.82 -1.36 1.39
N TRP A 41 1.66 -1.99 0.55
CA TRP A 41 1.84 -1.67 -0.86
C TRP A 41 1.52 -2.89 -1.73
N GLY A 42 0.44 -2.80 -2.51
CA GLY A 42 0.00 -3.82 -3.46
C GLY A 42 -0.15 -3.24 -4.87
N LEU A 43 -1.23 -3.59 -5.57
CA LEU A 43 -1.52 -3.10 -6.91
C LEU A 43 -1.66 -1.59 -6.97
N TRP A 44 -2.31 -0.96 -5.97
CA TRP A 44 -2.47 0.50 -5.94
C TRP A 44 -1.13 1.23 -6.05
N LYS A 45 -0.14 0.85 -5.23
CA LYS A 45 1.20 1.44 -5.27
C LYS A 45 2.06 0.85 -6.39
N GLY A 46 2.23 -0.46 -6.41
CA GLY A 46 3.12 -1.15 -7.35
C GLY A 46 2.69 -1.00 -8.81
N GLY A 47 1.40 -1.13 -9.08
CA GLY A 47 0.82 -0.97 -10.42
C GLY A 47 0.52 0.49 -10.74
N GLY A 48 -0.21 1.19 -9.88
CA GLY A 48 -0.67 2.56 -10.14
C GLY A 48 0.44 3.62 -10.11
N VAL A 49 1.53 3.39 -9.37
CA VAL A 49 2.62 4.36 -9.19
C VAL A 49 3.93 3.82 -9.74
N VAL A 50 4.43 2.71 -9.19
CA VAL A 50 5.79 2.23 -9.48
C VAL A 50 5.93 1.73 -10.93
N ALA A 51 4.90 1.07 -11.48
CA ALA A 51 4.90 0.61 -12.87
C ALA A 51 4.75 1.75 -13.90
N LEU A 52 4.03 2.83 -13.56
CA LEU A 52 3.84 3.98 -14.47
C LEU A 52 5.11 4.80 -14.68
N VAL A 53 5.99 4.85 -13.67
CA VAL A 53 7.23 5.63 -13.72
C VAL A 53 8.16 5.23 -14.89
N PRO A 54 8.53 3.96 -15.09
CA PRO A 54 9.37 3.58 -16.23
C PRO A 54 8.62 3.67 -17.58
N ILE A 55 7.28 3.57 -17.59
CA ILE A 55 6.46 3.80 -18.80
C ILE A 55 6.61 5.26 -19.25
N GLY A 56 6.63 6.21 -18.32
CA GLY A 56 6.93 7.62 -18.55
C GLY A 56 8.38 7.92 -18.95
N GLY A 57 9.27 6.92 -18.92
CA GLY A 57 10.67 7.05 -19.30
C GLY A 57 10.91 7.40 -20.77
N ALA A 58 9.87 7.34 -21.61
CA ALA A 58 9.92 7.77 -23.00
C ALA A 58 10.39 9.22 -23.18
N GLY A 59 9.93 10.14 -22.32
CA GLY A 59 10.22 11.58 -22.43
C GLY A 59 11.71 11.88 -22.38
N PHE A 60 12.37 11.56 -21.26
CA PHE A 60 13.80 11.81 -21.09
C PHE A 60 14.66 11.01 -22.10
N THR A 61 14.25 9.79 -22.43
CA THR A 61 15.01 8.93 -23.35
C THR A 61 15.06 9.55 -24.74
N LEU A 62 13.92 10.02 -25.26
CA LEU A 62 13.87 10.68 -26.56
C LEU A 62 14.47 12.08 -26.53
N ALA A 63 14.30 12.83 -25.44
CA ALA A 63 14.98 14.11 -25.26
C ALA A 63 16.51 13.93 -25.31
N ALA A 64 17.07 12.92 -24.63
CA ALA A 64 18.50 12.61 -24.71
C ALA A 64 18.94 12.24 -26.13
N PHE A 65 18.18 11.37 -26.83
CA PHE A 65 18.53 10.99 -28.20
C PHE A 65 18.52 12.18 -29.17
N VAL A 66 17.53 13.06 -29.08
CA VAL A 66 17.38 14.17 -30.03
C VAL A 66 18.29 15.34 -29.68
N TYR A 67 18.34 15.75 -28.40
CA TYR A 67 19.00 16.99 -28.01
C TYR A 67 20.45 16.81 -27.54
N VAL A 68 20.82 15.66 -26.96
CA VAL A 68 22.20 15.39 -26.50
C VAL A 68 22.98 14.64 -27.58
N PHE A 69 22.44 13.53 -28.09
CA PHE A 69 23.11 12.74 -29.13
C PHE A 69 22.87 13.25 -30.56
N HIS A 70 22.05 14.30 -30.72
CA HIS A 70 21.73 14.92 -32.02
C HIS A 70 21.16 13.94 -33.07
N TRP A 71 20.44 12.90 -32.63
CA TRP A 71 19.82 11.92 -33.53
C TRP A 71 18.50 12.46 -34.10
N ARG A 72 18.62 13.34 -35.10
CA ARG A 72 17.49 14.01 -35.79
C ARG A 72 16.41 13.07 -36.33
N ARG A 73 16.74 11.80 -36.61
CA ARG A 73 15.76 10.79 -37.04
C ARG A 73 14.59 10.59 -36.06
N TYR A 74 14.78 10.90 -34.77
CA TYR A 74 13.76 10.74 -33.73
C TYR A 74 12.99 12.02 -33.38
N GLU A 75 13.40 13.16 -33.96
CA GLU A 75 12.77 14.46 -33.75
C GLU A 75 11.24 14.45 -33.97
N PRO A 76 10.68 13.73 -34.98
CA PRO A 76 9.22 13.67 -35.17
C PRO A 76 8.45 13.02 -34.01
N LEU A 77 9.13 12.30 -33.10
CA LEU A 77 8.53 11.63 -31.95
C LEU A 77 8.78 12.37 -30.63
N ALA A 78 9.67 13.37 -30.60
CA ALA A 78 10.09 14.03 -29.36
C ALA A 78 8.91 14.67 -28.62
N ARG A 79 8.08 15.47 -29.32
CA ARG A 79 6.89 16.12 -28.73
C ARG A 79 5.91 15.11 -28.11
N ALA A 80 5.68 13.99 -28.80
CA ALA A 80 4.81 12.92 -28.32
C ALA A 80 5.39 12.22 -27.08
N ALA A 81 6.70 12.03 -27.03
CA ALA A 81 7.38 11.41 -25.89
C ALA A 81 7.37 12.29 -24.64
N VAL A 82 7.58 13.60 -24.80
CA VAL A 82 7.48 14.58 -23.71
C VAL A 82 6.05 14.62 -23.17
N LEU A 83 5.04 14.69 -24.05
CA LEU A 83 3.64 14.65 -23.65
C LEU A 83 3.30 13.34 -22.93
N LEU A 84 3.76 12.20 -23.43
CA LEU A 84 3.58 10.90 -22.78
C LEU A 84 4.22 10.89 -21.38
N GLY A 85 5.45 11.40 -21.26
CA GLY A 85 6.12 11.59 -19.98
C GLY A 85 5.29 12.45 -19.03
N LEU A 86 4.80 13.61 -19.51
CA LEU A 86 3.95 14.51 -18.74
C LEU A 86 2.68 13.81 -18.23
N MET A 87 2.00 13.04 -19.09
CA MET A 87 0.79 12.30 -18.71
C MET A 87 1.07 11.20 -17.69
N CYS A 88 2.14 10.43 -17.86
CA CYS A 88 2.54 9.38 -16.92
C CYS A 88 2.91 9.98 -15.55
N TYR A 89 3.74 11.02 -15.51
CA TYR A 89 4.16 11.62 -14.25
C TYR A 89 3.05 12.41 -13.56
N SER A 90 2.13 13.03 -14.31
CA SER A 90 0.92 13.64 -13.73
C SER A 90 0.03 12.57 -13.10
N SER A 91 -0.14 11.43 -13.78
CA SER A 91 -0.89 10.28 -13.25
C SER A 91 -0.26 9.73 -11.97
N VAL A 92 1.07 9.64 -11.93
CA VAL A 92 1.83 9.24 -10.74
C VAL A 92 1.62 10.24 -9.59
N ALA A 93 1.70 11.55 -9.85
CA ALA A 93 1.48 12.58 -8.83
C ALA A 93 0.05 12.54 -8.26
N ILE A 94 -0.95 12.37 -9.13
CA ILE A 94 -2.36 12.21 -8.73
C ILE A 94 -2.55 10.92 -7.93
N GLY A 95 -2.01 9.80 -8.44
CA GLY A 95 -2.06 8.51 -7.78
C GLY A 95 -1.42 8.54 -6.39
N LEU A 96 -0.26 9.20 -6.25
CA LEU A 96 0.42 9.42 -4.97
C LEU A 96 -0.40 10.27 -3.99
N THR A 97 -1.05 11.33 -4.48
CA THR A 97 -1.94 12.15 -3.66
C THR A 97 -3.03 11.28 -3.03
N PHE A 98 -3.65 10.41 -3.83
CA PHE A 98 -4.69 9.51 -3.35
C PHE A 98 -4.18 8.20 -2.74
N ASP A 99 -2.88 7.94 -2.74
CA ASP A 99 -2.27 6.81 -2.02
C ASP A 99 -1.99 7.16 -0.55
N ILE A 100 -1.59 8.41 -0.26
CA ILE A 100 -1.20 8.84 1.09
C ILE A 100 -2.42 9.08 1.97
N GLY A 101 -2.56 8.34 3.08
CA GLY A 101 -3.73 8.45 3.99
C GLY A 101 -4.17 9.90 4.28
N ILE A 102 -3.21 10.74 4.72
CA ILE A 102 -3.41 12.18 4.94
C ILE A 102 -3.00 12.97 3.69
N TRP A 103 -3.82 12.87 2.64
CA TRP A 103 -3.47 13.33 1.29
C TRP A 103 -3.11 14.81 1.18
N TRP A 104 -3.75 15.70 1.95
CA TRP A 104 -3.45 17.14 1.94
C TRP A 104 -2.04 17.48 2.47
N ARG A 105 -1.38 16.55 3.17
CA ARG A 105 0.01 16.71 3.61
C ARG A 105 1.04 16.33 2.55
N ILE A 106 0.63 15.96 1.33
CA ILE A 106 1.57 15.64 0.24
C ILE A 106 2.53 16.80 -0.09
N VAL A 107 2.17 18.03 0.25
CA VAL A 107 3.01 19.23 0.05
C VAL A 107 4.13 19.39 1.08
N PHE A 108 4.11 18.63 2.18
CA PHE A 108 5.04 18.82 3.29
C PHE A 108 6.51 18.63 2.92
N PRO A 109 6.91 17.70 2.02
CA PRO A 109 8.30 17.58 1.58
C PRO A 109 8.89 18.84 0.96
N VAL A 110 8.05 19.79 0.49
CA VAL A 110 8.52 21.10 -0.02
C VAL A 110 9.11 21.96 1.10
N PHE A 111 8.56 21.88 2.31
CA PHE A 111 8.90 22.76 3.43
C PHE A 111 9.69 22.04 4.54
N PHE A 112 9.41 20.76 4.76
CA PHE A 112 10.01 19.94 5.83
C PHE A 112 10.91 18.88 5.23
N TRP A 113 12.21 19.16 5.22
CA TRP A 113 13.18 18.34 4.51
C TRP A 113 13.73 17.21 5.39
N GLN A 114 13.79 16.00 4.83
CA GLN A 114 14.31 14.81 5.52
C GLN A 114 15.29 14.09 4.59
N PHE A 115 16.55 14.53 4.61
CA PHE A 115 17.59 14.06 3.69
C PHE A 115 17.96 12.58 3.86
N HIS A 116 17.64 11.95 4.99
CA HIS A 116 17.88 10.52 5.19
C HIS A 116 16.78 9.62 4.62
N SER A 117 15.70 10.20 4.06
CA SER A 117 14.60 9.45 3.46
C SER A 117 14.70 9.41 1.94
N THR A 118 14.74 8.22 1.37
CA THR A 118 14.64 8.01 -0.08
C THR A 118 13.34 8.55 -0.66
N LEU A 119 12.24 8.52 0.11
CA LEU A 119 10.96 9.08 -0.31
C LEU A 119 10.99 10.62 -0.40
N PHE A 120 11.80 11.29 0.41
CA PHE A 120 11.99 12.74 0.30
C PHE A 120 12.68 13.09 -1.02
N GLU A 121 13.76 12.38 -1.37
CA GLU A 121 14.46 12.54 -2.64
C GLU A 121 13.51 12.28 -3.83
N ILE A 122 12.78 11.16 -3.80
CA ILE A 122 11.82 10.79 -4.85
C ILE A 122 10.75 11.88 -5.03
N ALA A 123 10.21 12.42 -3.94
CA ALA A 123 9.20 13.48 -3.99
C ALA A 123 9.74 14.73 -4.71
N TRP A 124 10.94 15.18 -4.35
CA TRP A 124 11.58 16.32 -5.01
C TRP A 124 11.87 16.05 -6.49
N CYS A 125 12.40 14.87 -6.82
CA CYS A 125 12.67 14.51 -8.20
C CYS A 125 11.39 14.50 -9.05
N ILE A 126 10.27 13.96 -8.54
CA ILE A 126 8.98 13.97 -9.25
C ILE A 126 8.50 15.40 -9.45
N MET A 127 8.51 16.24 -8.41
CA MET A 127 8.03 17.63 -8.51
C MET A 127 8.83 18.45 -9.53
N LEU A 128 10.17 18.38 -9.44
CA LEU A 128 11.05 19.11 -10.35
C LEU A 128 10.95 18.58 -11.77
N TYR A 129 10.92 17.26 -11.96
CA TYR A 129 10.82 16.66 -13.28
C TYR A 129 9.46 16.91 -13.94
N LEU A 130 8.36 16.88 -13.18
CA LEU A 130 7.05 17.28 -13.67
C LEU A 130 7.06 18.75 -14.12
N GLY A 131 7.73 19.63 -13.36
CA GLY A 131 7.97 21.02 -13.75
C GLY A 131 8.75 21.15 -15.07
N VAL A 132 9.82 20.36 -15.24
CA VAL A 132 10.59 20.32 -16.50
C VAL A 132 9.73 19.83 -17.67
N LEU A 133 8.98 18.75 -17.51
CA LEU A 133 8.10 18.23 -18.57
C LEU A 133 7.00 19.21 -18.95
N ALA A 134 6.40 19.89 -17.95
CA ALA A 134 5.41 20.93 -18.20
C ALA A 134 6.03 22.12 -18.95
N PHE A 135 7.24 22.53 -18.56
CA PHE A 135 7.99 23.58 -19.25
C PHE A 135 8.33 23.19 -20.69
N GLU A 136 8.86 21.98 -20.91
CA GLU A 136 9.21 21.49 -22.24
C GLU A 136 7.96 21.39 -23.14
N PHE A 137 6.85 20.86 -22.62
CA PHE A 137 5.60 20.78 -23.37
C PHE A 137 4.92 22.14 -23.60
N SER A 138 5.21 23.15 -22.77
CA SER A 138 4.62 24.50 -22.90
C SER A 138 4.87 25.13 -24.27
N HIS A 139 5.97 24.79 -24.97
CA HIS A 139 6.23 25.25 -26.33
C HIS A 139 5.06 24.95 -27.28
N ALA A 140 4.48 23.75 -27.21
CA ALA A 140 3.36 23.36 -28.07
C ALA A 140 2.09 24.19 -27.78
N ILE A 141 1.87 24.54 -26.51
CA ILE A 141 0.75 25.38 -26.08
C ILE A 141 0.96 26.84 -26.53
N LEU A 142 2.16 27.38 -26.32
CA LEU A 142 2.52 28.75 -26.69
C LEU A 142 2.51 28.96 -28.21
N GLU A 143 2.98 27.97 -28.97
CA GLU A 143 2.91 27.95 -30.44
C GLU A 143 1.44 28.06 -30.90
N ARG A 144 0.53 27.32 -30.24
CA ARG A 144 -0.90 27.36 -30.54
C ARG A 144 -1.56 28.70 -30.19
N LEU A 145 -1.17 29.31 -29.06
CA LEU A 145 -1.65 30.62 -28.59
C LEU A 145 -1.01 31.81 -29.34
N ARG A 146 0.00 31.58 -30.17
CA ARG A 146 0.76 32.59 -30.94
C ARG A 146 1.45 33.64 -30.05
N TRP A 147 1.87 33.26 -28.84
CA TRP A 147 2.58 34.15 -27.91
C TRP A 147 4.08 34.17 -28.20
N THR A 148 4.45 34.86 -29.28
CA THR A 148 5.82 34.87 -29.82
C THR A 148 6.87 35.33 -28.82
N THR A 149 6.62 36.38 -28.02
CA THR A 149 7.60 36.90 -27.05
C THR A 149 7.98 35.86 -25.99
N ILE A 150 6.98 35.18 -25.41
CA ILE A 150 7.22 34.15 -24.39
C ILE A 150 7.86 32.93 -25.04
N LEU A 151 7.44 32.56 -26.24
CA LEU A 151 8.01 31.44 -26.98
C LEU A 151 9.52 31.59 -27.21
N HIS A 152 10.00 32.77 -27.64
CA HIS A 152 11.44 33.02 -27.79
C HIS A 152 12.21 32.91 -26.46
N LEU A 153 11.60 33.34 -25.34
CA LEU A 153 12.20 33.20 -24.01
C LEU A 153 12.33 31.72 -23.62
N VAL A 154 11.27 30.95 -23.83
CA VAL A 154 11.22 29.52 -23.50
C VAL A 154 12.24 28.75 -24.36
N GLU A 155 12.31 29.03 -25.66
CA GLU A 155 13.31 28.43 -26.57
C GLU A 155 14.75 28.69 -26.12
N LYS A 156 15.06 29.93 -25.69
CA LYS A 156 16.40 30.31 -25.25
C LYS A 156 16.86 29.54 -24.01
N VAL A 157 15.94 29.23 -23.08
CA VAL A 157 16.27 28.52 -21.84
C VAL A 157 16.00 27.01 -21.91
N SER A 158 15.35 26.54 -22.97
CA SER A 158 14.93 25.13 -23.14
C SER A 158 16.06 24.13 -22.97
N ILE A 159 17.26 24.44 -23.48
CA ILE A 159 18.42 23.55 -23.35
C ILE A 159 18.81 23.28 -21.88
N VAL A 160 18.67 24.27 -20.99
CA VAL A 160 18.95 24.11 -19.56
C VAL A 160 17.94 23.15 -18.93
N PHE A 161 16.65 23.32 -19.26
CA PHE A 161 15.59 22.44 -18.79
C PHE A 161 15.70 21.02 -19.34
N ILE A 162 16.13 20.86 -20.59
CA ILE A 162 16.38 19.52 -21.18
C ILE A 162 17.51 18.81 -20.42
N ILE A 163 18.63 19.48 -20.17
CA ILE A 163 19.75 18.91 -19.40
C ILE A 163 19.31 18.56 -17.98
N LEU A 164 18.59 19.47 -17.33
CA LEU A 164 18.04 19.25 -15.99
C LEU A 164 17.05 18.07 -16.00
N GLY A 165 16.21 17.95 -17.02
CA GLY A 165 15.26 16.85 -17.19
C GLY A 165 15.95 15.50 -17.29
N ILE A 166 17.03 15.42 -18.08
CA ILE A 166 17.83 14.19 -18.22
C ILE A 166 18.51 13.82 -16.88
N ALA A 167 19.10 14.81 -16.19
CA ALA A 167 19.74 14.60 -14.89
C ALA A 167 18.73 14.14 -13.82
N LEU A 168 17.60 14.86 -13.68
CA LEU A 168 16.53 14.55 -12.74
C LEU A 168 15.86 13.20 -13.04
N SER A 169 15.71 12.84 -14.31
CA SER A 169 15.15 11.54 -14.67
C SER A 169 16.08 10.39 -14.33
N THR A 170 17.40 10.57 -14.54
CA THR A 170 18.42 9.60 -14.11
C THR A 170 18.37 9.39 -12.61
N LEU A 171 18.33 10.48 -11.84
CA LEU A 171 18.17 10.43 -10.38
C LEU A 171 16.89 9.69 -10.02
N HIS A 172 15.73 10.19 -10.45
CA HIS A 172 14.43 9.63 -10.09
C HIS A 172 14.31 8.11 -10.33
N GLN A 173 14.70 7.64 -11.53
CA GLN A 173 14.58 6.22 -11.88
C GLN A 173 15.51 5.37 -10.99
N SER A 174 16.70 5.88 -10.67
CA SER A 174 17.65 5.19 -9.79
C SER A 174 17.22 5.22 -8.31
N SER A 175 16.76 6.37 -7.79
CA SER A 175 16.33 6.56 -6.41
C SER A 175 15.06 5.75 -6.09
N LEU A 176 14.19 5.54 -7.09
CA LEU A 176 13.07 4.60 -6.96
C LEU A 176 13.55 3.15 -6.77
N GLY A 177 14.68 2.75 -7.37
CA GLY A 177 15.31 1.46 -7.08
C GLY A 177 15.93 1.42 -5.68
N THR A 178 16.56 2.52 -5.24
CA THR A 178 17.15 2.67 -3.89
C THR A 178 16.11 2.50 -2.79
N LEU A 179 14.86 2.93 -3.01
CA LEU A 179 13.75 2.73 -2.08
C LEU A 179 13.63 1.29 -1.60
N PHE A 180 13.85 0.32 -2.49
CA PHE A 180 13.71 -1.11 -2.20
C PHE A 180 14.98 -1.74 -1.59
N LEU A 181 16.07 -0.99 -1.46
CA LEU A 181 17.23 -1.44 -0.68
C LEU A 181 16.94 -1.44 0.83
N ALA A 182 15.92 -0.70 1.26
CA ALA A 182 15.45 -0.67 2.66
C ALA A 182 14.67 -1.92 3.08
N THR A 183 14.39 -2.87 2.17
CA THR A 183 13.59 -4.07 2.46
C THR A 183 14.36 -5.39 2.27
N PRO A 184 15.61 -5.53 2.77
CA PRO A 184 16.48 -6.68 2.47
C PRO A 184 15.91 -8.03 2.93
N TYR A 185 15.18 -8.04 4.04
CA TYR A 185 14.60 -9.27 4.62
C TYR A 185 13.13 -9.49 4.25
N ARG A 186 12.49 -8.49 3.62
CA ARG A 186 11.09 -8.62 3.15
C ARG A 186 11.01 -9.00 1.68
N LEU A 187 11.95 -8.53 0.87
CA LEU A 187 11.93 -8.78 -0.56
C LEU A 187 12.56 -10.14 -0.87
N HIS A 188 11.87 -10.96 -1.66
CA HIS A 188 12.37 -12.29 -2.03
C HIS A 188 13.77 -12.22 -2.70
N PRO A 189 14.68 -13.18 -2.43
CA PRO A 189 16.08 -13.11 -2.91
C PRO A 189 16.26 -12.95 -4.42
N LEU A 190 15.30 -13.43 -5.22
CA LEU A 190 15.27 -13.25 -6.68
C LEU A 190 15.00 -11.81 -7.13
N TRP A 191 14.38 -10.97 -6.30
CA TRP A 191 14.14 -9.56 -6.59
C TRP A 191 15.18 -8.65 -5.94
N TYR A 192 15.59 -8.95 -4.70
CA TYR A 192 16.55 -8.14 -3.97
C TYR A 192 17.97 -8.19 -4.54
N SER A 193 18.52 -7.01 -4.83
CA SER A 193 19.91 -6.80 -5.26
C SER A 193 20.38 -5.38 -4.93
N PRO A 194 21.64 -5.19 -4.48
CA PRO A 194 22.25 -3.86 -4.39
C PRO A 194 22.26 -3.10 -5.73
N LEU A 195 22.16 -3.79 -6.87
CA LEU A 195 22.11 -3.19 -8.20
C LEU A 195 20.72 -2.67 -8.61
N LEU A 196 19.70 -2.76 -7.75
CA LEU A 196 18.34 -2.29 -8.04
C LEU A 196 18.28 -0.85 -8.63
N PRO A 197 19.01 0.16 -8.11
CA PRO A 197 19.02 1.50 -8.69
C PRO A 197 19.44 1.51 -10.16
N LEU A 198 20.51 0.77 -10.50
CA LEU A 198 21.02 0.67 -11.87
C LEU A 198 20.05 -0.10 -12.77
N LEU A 199 19.50 -1.22 -12.28
CA LEU A 199 18.56 -2.04 -13.04
C LEU A 199 17.27 -1.26 -13.37
N PHE A 200 16.79 -0.44 -12.42
CA PHE A 200 15.60 0.39 -12.63
C PHE A 200 15.84 1.46 -13.69
N PHE A 201 17.01 2.10 -13.67
CA PHE A 201 17.40 3.08 -14.68
C PHE A 201 17.52 2.46 -16.08
N ILE A 202 18.24 1.34 -16.23
CA ILE A 202 18.43 0.67 -17.53
C ILE A 202 17.08 0.24 -18.11
N THR A 203 16.22 -0.35 -17.29
CA THR A 203 14.89 -0.79 -17.73
C THR A 203 13.98 0.37 -18.12
N ALA A 204 14.10 1.55 -17.48
CA ALA A 204 13.34 2.74 -17.88
C ALA A 204 13.71 3.25 -19.28
N ILE A 205 14.98 3.16 -19.70
CA ILE A 205 15.42 3.53 -21.06
C ILE A 205 14.85 2.55 -22.09
N GLY A 206 15.03 1.24 -21.85
CA GLY A 206 14.56 0.19 -22.76
C GLY A 206 13.04 0.21 -22.89
N LEU A 207 12.33 0.33 -21.77
CA LEU A 207 10.88 0.43 -21.75
C LEU A 207 10.40 1.75 -22.39
N GLY A 208 11.04 2.89 -22.10
CA GLY A 208 10.70 4.18 -22.69
C GLY A 208 10.68 4.16 -24.22
N CYS A 209 11.67 3.50 -24.85
CA CYS A 209 11.72 3.29 -26.30
C CYS A 209 10.53 2.46 -26.82
N LEU A 210 10.12 1.42 -26.10
CA LEU A 210 9.00 0.56 -26.48
C LEU A 210 7.65 1.21 -26.21
N THR A 211 7.51 1.98 -25.12
CA THR A 211 6.29 2.70 -24.80
C THR A 211 5.98 3.76 -25.84
N ILE A 212 6.96 4.60 -26.24
CA ILE A 212 6.69 5.58 -27.30
C ILE A 212 6.39 4.89 -28.63
N THR A 213 7.01 3.74 -28.90
CA THR A 213 6.68 2.93 -30.08
C THR A 213 5.23 2.48 -30.03
N TRP A 214 4.80 1.91 -28.90
CA TRP A 214 3.44 1.45 -28.68
C TRP A 214 2.41 2.58 -28.82
N VAL A 215 2.62 3.70 -28.14
CA VAL A 215 1.73 4.87 -28.21
C VAL A 215 1.65 5.42 -29.62
N THR A 216 2.78 5.54 -30.32
CA THR A 216 2.81 6.02 -31.71
C THR A 216 2.00 5.10 -32.63
N LEU A 217 2.14 3.77 -32.50
CA LEU A 217 1.38 2.79 -33.29
C LEU A 217 -0.13 2.90 -33.02
N VAL A 218 -0.52 2.99 -31.75
CA VAL A 218 -1.93 3.12 -31.34
C VAL A 218 -2.51 4.44 -31.83
N THR A 219 -1.84 5.57 -31.59
CA THR A 219 -2.33 6.89 -32.03
C THR A 219 -2.50 6.94 -33.55
N HIS A 220 -1.51 6.49 -34.33
CA HIS A 220 -1.64 6.49 -35.79
C HIS A 220 -2.74 5.54 -36.28
N TRP A 221 -2.95 4.39 -35.62
CA TRP A 221 -4.06 3.48 -35.92
C TRP A 221 -5.44 4.11 -35.63
N LEU A 222 -5.56 4.91 -34.56
CA LEU A 222 -6.79 5.62 -34.19
C LEU A 222 -7.19 6.66 -35.25
N TYR A 223 -6.22 7.43 -35.76
CA TYR A 223 -6.44 8.47 -36.77
C TYR A 223 -6.32 7.97 -38.21
N GLY A 224 -6.09 6.67 -38.43
CA GLY A 224 -6.00 6.09 -39.78
C GLY A 224 -4.80 6.58 -40.61
N VAL A 225 -3.73 7.01 -39.94
CA VAL A 225 -2.53 7.56 -40.58
C VAL A 225 -1.42 6.51 -40.64
N LYS A 226 -0.60 6.51 -41.70
CA LYS A 226 0.55 5.60 -41.81
C LYS A 226 1.56 5.89 -40.70
N GLN A 227 2.04 4.82 -40.05
CA GLN A 227 2.98 4.92 -38.94
C GLN A 227 4.40 5.26 -39.44
N PRO A 228 5.17 6.10 -38.72
CA PRO A 228 6.56 6.40 -39.07
C PRO A 228 7.49 5.23 -38.72
N LEU A 229 7.48 4.15 -39.51
CA LEU A 229 8.19 2.90 -39.16
C LEU A 229 9.72 3.03 -39.06
N ALA A 230 10.33 3.96 -39.79
CA ALA A 230 11.78 4.15 -39.78
C ALA A 230 12.33 4.50 -38.37
N PRO A 231 11.85 5.56 -37.67
CA PRO A 231 12.25 5.81 -36.30
C PRO A 231 11.82 4.69 -35.33
N LEU A 232 10.63 4.10 -35.50
CA LEU A 232 10.16 3.02 -34.63
C LEU A 232 11.07 1.78 -34.67
N THR A 233 11.50 1.38 -35.86
CA THR A 233 12.46 0.28 -36.08
C THR A 233 13.79 0.56 -35.38
N GLY A 234 14.24 1.82 -35.42
CA GLY A 234 15.46 2.26 -34.74
C GLY A 234 15.34 2.17 -33.20
N LEU A 235 14.23 2.65 -32.64
CA LEU A 235 13.96 2.56 -31.19
C LEU A 235 13.85 1.12 -30.72
N ALA A 236 13.17 0.26 -31.48
CA ALA A 236 13.09 -1.17 -31.22
C ALA A 236 14.47 -1.86 -31.14
N ARG A 237 15.39 -1.48 -32.03
CA ARG A 237 16.78 -1.98 -31.96
C ARG A 237 17.49 -1.52 -30.69
N ILE A 238 17.36 -0.24 -30.34
CA ILE A 238 17.97 0.29 -29.11
C ILE A 238 17.40 -0.44 -27.88
N ALA A 239 16.08 -0.59 -27.81
CA ALA A 239 15.41 -1.31 -26.74
C ALA A 239 15.93 -2.75 -26.58
N SER A 240 16.15 -3.47 -27.70
CA SER A 240 16.69 -4.84 -27.64
C SER A 240 18.09 -4.91 -27.02
N ILE A 241 18.94 -3.93 -27.28
CA ILE A 241 20.30 -3.86 -26.73
C ILE A 241 20.26 -3.51 -25.24
N VAL A 242 19.45 -2.50 -24.88
CA VAL A 242 19.32 -2.03 -23.49
C VAL A 242 18.70 -3.10 -22.60
N LEU A 243 17.63 -3.77 -23.06
CA LEU A 243 17.01 -4.88 -22.32
C LEU A 243 17.94 -6.10 -22.28
N GLY A 244 18.77 -6.32 -23.31
CA GLY A 244 19.83 -7.32 -23.29
C GLY A 244 20.88 -7.06 -22.19
N ALA A 245 21.33 -5.81 -22.07
CA ALA A 245 22.23 -5.40 -20.99
C ALA A 245 21.59 -5.59 -19.60
N TYR A 246 20.31 -5.23 -19.45
CA TYR A 246 19.54 -5.51 -18.24
C TYR A 246 19.51 -7.02 -17.92
N LEU A 247 19.19 -7.87 -18.89
CA LEU A 247 19.10 -9.31 -18.70
C LEU A 247 20.44 -9.92 -18.26
N VAL A 248 21.53 -9.50 -18.91
CA VAL A 248 22.90 -9.95 -18.56
C VAL A 248 23.27 -9.51 -17.15
N LEU A 249 23.07 -8.23 -16.82
CA LEU A 249 23.37 -7.71 -15.48
C LEU A 249 22.50 -8.39 -14.42
N ARG A 250 21.22 -8.62 -14.72
CA ARG A 250 20.28 -9.23 -13.78
C ARG A 250 20.63 -10.69 -13.48
N LEU A 251 20.83 -11.50 -14.51
CA LEU A 251 21.18 -12.90 -14.31
C LEU A 251 22.60 -13.04 -13.75
N GLY A 252 23.55 -12.24 -14.24
CA GLY A 252 24.92 -12.20 -13.73
C GLY A 252 24.99 -11.88 -12.24
N ASP A 253 24.24 -10.87 -11.78
CA ASP A 253 24.12 -10.50 -10.37
C ASP A 253 23.62 -11.66 -9.50
N LEU A 254 22.57 -12.36 -9.94
CA LEU A 254 22.02 -13.51 -9.20
C LEU A 254 22.99 -14.69 -9.15
N LEU A 255 23.74 -14.94 -10.23
CA LEU A 255 24.76 -15.99 -10.28
C LEU A 255 25.93 -15.67 -9.33
N VAL A 256 26.45 -14.44 -9.38
CA VAL A 256 27.56 -13.99 -8.51
C VAL A 256 27.15 -13.98 -7.05
N ALA A 257 25.90 -13.65 -6.74
CA ALA A 257 25.35 -13.71 -5.39
C ALA A 257 25.07 -15.14 -4.89
N GLY A 258 25.35 -16.18 -5.67
CA GLY A 258 25.12 -17.58 -5.30
C GLY A 258 23.63 -17.98 -5.25
N LYS A 259 22.74 -17.19 -5.84
CA LYS A 259 21.28 -17.36 -5.78
C LYS A 259 20.72 -18.23 -6.91
N ALA A 260 21.58 -18.87 -7.70
CA ALA A 260 21.19 -19.71 -8.83
C ALA A 260 20.26 -20.87 -8.44
N GLY A 261 20.40 -21.40 -7.22
CA GLY A 261 19.56 -22.49 -6.72
C GLY A 261 18.07 -22.15 -6.69
N TYR A 262 17.71 -20.87 -6.49
CA TYR A 262 16.30 -20.43 -6.48
C TYR A 262 15.62 -20.53 -7.85
N PHE A 263 16.37 -20.61 -8.96
CA PHE A 263 15.76 -20.69 -10.30
C PHE A 263 14.95 -21.96 -10.54
N PHE A 264 15.24 -23.02 -9.78
CA PHE A 264 14.70 -24.36 -9.99
C PHE A 264 13.81 -24.83 -8.85
N THR A 265 13.58 -24.00 -7.82
CA THR A 265 12.67 -24.36 -6.74
C THR A 265 11.22 -24.27 -7.22
N PRO A 266 10.39 -25.31 -7.00
CA PRO A 266 8.98 -25.28 -7.40
C PRO A 266 8.19 -24.38 -6.45
N ASP A 267 8.24 -23.07 -6.68
CA ASP A 267 7.60 -22.03 -5.88
C ASP A 267 6.89 -21.01 -6.77
N TRP A 268 5.83 -20.40 -6.23
CA TRP A 268 5.05 -19.39 -6.96
C TRP A 268 5.88 -18.18 -7.35
N ASN A 269 6.80 -17.73 -6.48
CA ASN A 269 7.66 -16.59 -6.78
C ASN A 269 8.61 -16.91 -7.94
N VAL A 270 9.10 -18.14 -8.04
CA VAL A 270 9.99 -18.54 -9.13
C VAL A 270 9.27 -18.54 -10.48
N LEU A 271 8.04 -19.06 -10.51
CA LEU A 271 7.21 -19.00 -11.72
C LEU A 271 6.92 -17.55 -12.13
N ASN A 272 6.52 -16.71 -11.17
CA ASN A 272 6.25 -15.30 -11.40
C ASN A 272 7.50 -14.56 -11.92
N PHE A 273 8.67 -14.81 -11.33
CA PHE A 273 9.95 -14.26 -11.80
C PHE A 273 10.26 -14.64 -13.25
N TRP A 274 10.05 -15.91 -13.63
CA TRP A 274 10.29 -16.36 -15.00
C TRP A 274 9.30 -15.76 -16.00
N VAL A 275 8.01 -15.70 -15.67
CA VAL A 275 6.98 -15.08 -16.52
C VAL A 275 7.29 -13.60 -16.74
N GLU A 276 7.62 -12.89 -15.67
CA GLU A 276 8.01 -11.49 -15.70
C GLU A 276 9.26 -11.27 -16.57
N LEU A 277 10.32 -12.05 -16.38
CA LEU A 277 11.56 -11.95 -17.15
C LEU A 277 11.36 -12.29 -18.63
N LEU A 278 10.51 -13.29 -18.90
CA LEU A 278 10.15 -13.71 -20.24
C LEU A 278 9.48 -12.57 -21.01
N LEU A 279 8.44 -11.97 -20.42
CA LEU A 279 7.67 -10.91 -21.07
C LEU A 279 8.44 -9.59 -21.15
N SER A 280 9.18 -9.24 -20.10
CA SER A 280 9.82 -7.93 -20.00
C SER A 280 11.12 -7.79 -20.78
N ALA A 281 11.90 -8.87 -20.91
CA ALA A 281 13.23 -8.82 -21.52
C ALA A 281 13.42 -9.91 -22.59
N ILE A 282 13.26 -11.19 -22.26
CA ILE A 282 13.64 -12.29 -23.16
C ILE A 282 12.88 -12.23 -24.49
N LEU A 283 11.55 -12.13 -24.44
CA LEU A 283 10.71 -12.05 -25.64
C LEU A 283 11.05 -10.80 -26.47
N PRO A 284 11.09 -9.57 -25.91
CA PRO A 284 11.54 -8.40 -26.64
C PRO A 284 12.91 -8.55 -27.29
N ILE A 285 13.92 -9.08 -26.58
CA ILE A 285 15.27 -9.26 -27.13
C ILE A 285 15.25 -10.21 -28.33
N VAL A 286 14.65 -11.39 -28.18
CA VAL A 286 14.66 -12.43 -29.23
C VAL A 286 13.97 -11.95 -30.49
N PHE A 287 12.78 -11.36 -30.37
CA PHE A 287 12.01 -10.93 -31.54
C PHE A 287 12.57 -9.64 -32.15
N LEU A 288 12.94 -8.64 -31.33
CA LEU A 288 13.49 -7.39 -31.86
C LEU A 288 14.91 -7.52 -32.38
N SER A 289 15.64 -8.60 -32.10
CA SER A 289 16.93 -8.88 -32.74
C SER A 289 16.77 -9.15 -34.25
N ARG A 290 15.60 -9.64 -34.68
CA ARG A 290 15.30 -10.00 -36.07
C ARG A 290 14.69 -8.81 -36.81
N ARG A 291 15.24 -8.48 -37.99
CA ARG A 291 14.80 -7.33 -38.80
C ARG A 291 13.33 -7.42 -39.23
N SER A 292 12.85 -8.61 -39.60
CA SER A 292 11.47 -8.85 -40.05
C SER A 292 10.42 -8.43 -39.02
N TYR A 293 10.67 -8.68 -37.73
CA TYR A 293 9.76 -8.30 -36.65
C TYR A 293 9.82 -6.80 -36.33
N ARG A 294 10.99 -6.16 -36.50
CA ARG A 294 11.11 -4.70 -36.29
C ARG A 294 10.44 -3.88 -37.39
N GLU A 295 10.31 -4.42 -38.59
CA GLU A 295 9.68 -3.72 -39.73
C GLU A 295 8.15 -3.96 -39.80
N SER A 296 7.62 -4.89 -38.99
CA SER A 296 6.19 -5.17 -38.93
C SER A 296 5.49 -4.36 -37.82
N PRO A 297 4.51 -3.48 -38.16
CA PRO A 297 3.77 -2.70 -37.16
C PRO A 297 3.07 -3.58 -36.12
N THR A 298 2.48 -4.69 -36.56
CA THR A 298 1.75 -5.62 -35.68
C THR A 298 2.69 -6.35 -34.73
N ALA A 299 3.87 -6.77 -35.21
CA ALA A 299 4.87 -7.38 -34.34
C ALA A 299 5.38 -6.39 -33.30
N LEU A 300 5.73 -5.16 -33.72
CA LEU A 300 6.15 -4.10 -32.78
C LEU A 300 5.10 -3.82 -31.71
N PHE A 301 3.81 -3.78 -32.08
CA PHE A 301 2.72 -3.57 -31.13
C PHE A 301 2.69 -4.66 -30.05
N TRP A 302 2.69 -5.94 -30.43
CA TRP A 302 2.62 -7.05 -29.48
C TRP A 302 3.89 -7.21 -28.64
N ILE A 303 5.06 -6.99 -29.24
CA ILE A 303 6.33 -7.05 -28.51
C ILE A 303 6.43 -5.92 -27.49
N ALA A 304 6.05 -4.69 -27.86
CA ALA A 304 6.02 -3.57 -26.92
C ALA A 304 4.96 -3.78 -25.82
N THR A 305 3.80 -4.35 -26.16
CA THR A 305 2.77 -4.72 -25.17
C THR A 305 3.32 -5.73 -24.16
N ALA A 306 3.99 -6.80 -24.62
CA ALA A 306 4.60 -7.78 -23.74
C ALA A 306 5.64 -7.16 -22.82
N ALA A 307 6.50 -6.26 -23.33
CA ALA A 307 7.50 -5.56 -22.54
C ALA A 307 6.88 -4.66 -21.47
N ILE A 308 5.83 -3.89 -21.82
CA ILE A 308 5.11 -3.01 -20.89
C ILE A 308 4.44 -3.83 -19.79
N VAL A 309 3.74 -4.92 -20.14
CA VAL A 309 3.07 -5.80 -19.17
C VAL A 309 4.09 -6.49 -18.27
N GLY A 310 5.15 -7.07 -18.84
CA GLY A 310 6.20 -7.75 -18.09
C GLY A 310 6.95 -6.81 -17.15
N MET A 311 7.32 -5.61 -17.61
CA MET A 311 8.02 -4.64 -16.77
C MET A 311 7.10 -4.02 -15.72
N SER A 312 5.80 -3.88 -15.99
CA SER A 312 4.82 -3.50 -14.98
C SER A 312 4.69 -4.58 -13.91
N LEU A 313 4.66 -5.85 -14.31
CA LEU A 313 4.68 -6.98 -13.38
C LEU A 313 5.96 -6.97 -12.52
N ASN A 314 7.12 -6.63 -13.10
CA ASN A 314 8.35 -6.42 -12.33
C ASN A 314 8.18 -5.38 -11.22
N ARG A 315 7.58 -4.23 -11.54
CA ARG A 315 7.38 -3.17 -10.55
C ARG A 315 6.35 -3.56 -9.49
N VAL A 316 5.28 -4.26 -9.86
CA VAL A 316 4.30 -4.81 -8.90
C VAL A 316 4.94 -5.87 -7.99
N ASN A 317 5.79 -6.73 -8.53
CA ASN A 317 6.50 -7.75 -7.77
C ASN A 317 7.45 -7.11 -6.76
N VAL A 318 8.33 -6.21 -7.19
CA VAL A 318 9.27 -5.52 -6.30
C VAL A 318 8.55 -4.66 -5.25
N ALA A 319 7.44 -4.00 -5.61
CA ALA A 319 6.73 -3.10 -4.72
C ALA A 319 5.80 -3.78 -3.71
N GLY A 320 5.49 -5.07 -3.87
CA GLY A 320 4.53 -5.75 -3.00
C GLY A 320 4.57 -7.27 -3.09
N LEU A 321 4.28 -7.86 -4.25
CA LEU A 321 4.02 -9.31 -4.33
C LEU A 321 5.22 -10.18 -3.90
N ALA A 322 6.45 -9.74 -4.16
CA ALA A 322 7.65 -10.45 -3.74
C ALA A 322 7.93 -10.36 -2.23
N THR A 323 7.04 -9.73 -1.45
CA THR A 323 7.07 -9.74 0.02
C THR A 323 6.10 -10.73 0.67
N LEU A 324 5.21 -11.35 -0.12
CA LEU A 324 4.18 -12.27 0.38
C LEU A 324 4.76 -13.47 1.13
N SER A 325 5.84 -14.05 0.62
CA SER A 325 6.50 -15.20 1.26
C SER A 325 7.17 -14.84 2.59
N ALA A 326 7.67 -13.60 2.73
CA ALA A 326 8.27 -13.13 3.98
C ALA A 326 7.22 -12.72 5.02
N THR A 327 6.09 -12.16 4.58
CA THR A 327 5.03 -11.67 5.48
C THR A 327 3.99 -12.74 5.82
N GLN A 328 3.93 -13.85 5.06
CA GLN A 328 2.87 -14.86 5.13
C GLN A 328 1.45 -14.27 5.00
N ALA A 329 1.35 -13.05 4.48
CA ALA A 329 0.10 -12.38 4.26
C ALA A 329 -0.53 -12.85 2.93
N THR A 330 -1.85 -12.83 2.88
CA THR A 330 -2.60 -13.02 1.63
C THR A 330 -3.03 -11.66 1.10
N TYR A 331 -2.79 -11.41 -0.17
CA TYR A 331 -3.24 -10.20 -0.85
C TYR A 331 -3.81 -10.55 -2.22
N ILE A 332 -5.06 -10.17 -2.43
CA ILE A 332 -5.75 -10.25 -3.72
C ILE A 332 -6.27 -8.84 -3.98
N PRO A 333 -5.82 -8.16 -5.06
CA PRO A 333 -6.24 -6.79 -5.33
C PRO A 333 -7.77 -6.68 -5.41
N SER A 334 -8.33 -5.68 -4.75
CA SER A 334 -9.76 -5.38 -4.92
C SER A 334 -10.02 -4.94 -6.37
N TRP A 335 -11.26 -5.10 -6.86
CA TRP A 335 -11.62 -4.54 -8.16
C TRP A 335 -11.43 -3.01 -8.17
N ALA A 336 -11.72 -2.33 -7.05
CA ALA A 336 -11.54 -0.88 -6.93
C ALA A 336 -10.07 -0.44 -7.15
N GLU A 337 -9.08 -1.23 -6.71
CA GLU A 337 -7.66 -0.98 -6.98
C GLU A 337 -7.32 -1.03 -8.49
N TRP A 338 -7.91 -1.97 -9.22
CA TRP A 338 -7.75 -2.02 -10.68
C TRP A 338 -8.36 -0.79 -11.35
N PHE A 339 -9.60 -0.48 -10.99
CA PHE A 339 -10.36 0.57 -11.65
C PHE A 339 -9.89 1.98 -11.31
N VAL A 340 -9.30 2.23 -10.14
CA VAL A 340 -8.64 3.53 -9.91
C VAL A 340 -7.45 3.71 -10.84
N THR A 341 -6.66 2.66 -11.03
CA THR A 341 -5.44 2.70 -11.85
C THR A 341 -5.82 2.91 -13.30
N LEU A 342 -6.78 2.13 -13.79
CA LEU A 342 -7.35 2.28 -15.12
C LEU A 342 -8.05 3.63 -15.30
N GLY A 343 -8.73 4.16 -14.28
CA GLY A 343 -9.42 5.44 -14.34
C GLY A 343 -8.47 6.63 -14.45
N ILE A 344 -7.39 6.66 -13.65
CA ILE A 344 -6.35 7.69 -13.74
C ILE A 344 -5.66 7.62 -15.11
N LEU A 345 -5.26 6.42 -15.56
CA LEU A 345 -4.67 6.21 -16.88
C LEU A 345 -5.63 6.62 -18.01
N SER A 346 -6.92 6.38 -17.84
CA SER A 346 -7.93 6.74 -18.84
C SER A 346 -8.13 8.25 -18.93
N ALA A 347 -8.16 8.94 -17.79
CA ALA A 347 -8.19 10.40 -17.76
C ALA A 347 -6.94 10.99 -18.42
N ALA A 348 -5.75 10.46 -18.12
CA ALA A 348 -4.51 10.87 -18.77
C ALA A 348 -4.51 10.58 -20.28
N GLY A 349 -5.05 9.44 -20.70
CA GLY A 349 -5.24 9.09 -22.11
C GLY A 349 -6.18 10.03 -22.85
N LEU A 350 -7.27 10.47 -22.21
CA LEU A 350 -8.20 11.47 -22.76
C LEU A 350 -7.51 12.82 -22.96
N VAL A 351 -6.73 13.28 -21.97
CA VAL A 351 -5.95 14.51 -22.07
C VAL A 351 -4.85 14.37 -23.14
N TYR A 352 -4.19 13.22 -23.24
CA TYR A 352 -3.22 12.94 -24.30
C TYR A 352 -3.86 13.09 -25.69
N LEU A 353 -5.01 12.46 -25.93
CA LEU A 353 -5.73 12.55 -27.20
C LEU A 353 -6.20 13.99 -27.50
N LEU A 354 -6.66 14.72 -26.48
CA LEU A 354 -7.01 16.14 -26.61
C LEU A 354 -5.80 16.97 -27.08
N CYS A 355 -4.63 16.74 -26.47
CA CYS A 355 -3.39 17.41 -26.89
C CYS A 355 -2.97 17.02 -28.31
N VAL A 356 -3.09 15.75 -28.71
CA VAL A 356 -2.79 15.30 -30.08
C VAL A 356 -3.68 16.03 -31.11
N GLU A 357 -4.96 16.20 -30.81
CA GLU A 357 -5.94 16.84 -31.71
C GLU A 357 -5.75 18.35 -31.84
N HIS A 358 -5.33 19.03 -30.76
CA HIS A 358 -5.28 20.49 -30.72
C HIS A 358 -3.89 21.11 -30.83
N LEU A 359 -2.81 20.38 -30.51
CA LEU A 359 -1.45 20.91 -30.35
C LEU A 359 -0.44 20.37 -31.37
N ARG A 360 -0.88 19.73 -32.46
CA ARG A 360 -0.01 19.18 -33.53
C ARG A 360 1.19 18.39 -32.98
N VAL A 361 0.91 17.44 -32.10
CA VAL A 361 1.92 16.62 -31.43
C VAL A 361 2.70 15.75 -32.43
N PHE A 362 2.00 15.22 -33.44
CA PHE A 362 2.60 14.48 -34.55
C PHE A 362 2.52 15.32 -35.84
N PRO A 363 3.61 15.41 -36.63
CA PRO A 363 3.60 16.16 -37.89
C PRO A 363 2.60 15.64 -38.93
N THR A 364 2.30 14.34 -38.88
CA THR A 364 1.46 13.61 -39.84
C THR A 364 -0.04 13.66 -39.51
N ILE A 365 -0.41 14.10 -38.31
CA ILE A 365 -1.80 14.14 -37.83
C ILE A 365 -2.24 15.62 -37.80
N GLY A 366 -2.95 16.05 -38.84
CA GLY A 366 -3.48 17.40 -38.99
C GLY A 366 -5.00 17.48 -38.83
N GLY A 367 -5.54 18.69 -39.03
CA GLY A 367 -6.98 18.97 -38.85
C GLY A 367 -7.88 18.08 -39.70
N ALA A 368 -7.53 17.84 -40.97
CA ALA A 368 -8.31 16.99 -41.86
C ALA A 368 -8.37 15.51 -41.40
N GLN A 369 -7.27 14.98 -40.84
CA GLN A 369 -7.25 13.62 -40.30
C GLN A 369 -8.05 13.53 -39.00
N VAL A 370 -8.02 14.57 -38.17
CA VAL A 370 -8.82 14.66 -36.94
C VAL A 370 -10.31 14.73 -37.28
N GLU A 371 -10.70 15.61 -38.20
CA GLU A 371 -12.08 15.72 -38.70
C GLU A 371 -12.58 14.40 -39.28
N GLY A 372 -11.78 13.75 -40.13
CA GLY A 372 -12.10 12.44 -40.69
C GLY A 372 -12.18 11.32 -39.64
N ALA A 373 -11.42 11.38 -38.56
CA ALA A 373 -11.51 10.40 -37.47
C ALA A 373 -12.79 10.55 -36.64
N HIS A 374 -13.32 11.78 -36.57
CA HIS A 374 -14.60 12.14 -35.97
C HIS A 374 -15.80 11.94 -36.89
N ASP A 375 -15.59 11.77 -38.21
CA ASP A 375 -16.64 11.46 -39.16
C ASP A 375 -17.22 10.05 -38.90
N LEU A 376 -18.54 10.01 -38.77
CA LEU A 376 -19.34 8.81 -38.50
C LEU A 376 -19.94 8.21 -39.78
N GLY A 377 -19.80 8.87 -40.94
CA GLY A 377 -20.42 8.44 -42.19
C GLY A 377 -21.95 8.63 -42.21
N THR A 378 -22.62 7.98 -43.17
CA THR A 378 -24.09 7.99 -43.31
C THR A 378 -24.76 7.13 -42.25
N ILE A 379 -26.00 7.47 -41.82
CA ILE A 379 -26.74 6.61 -40.88
C ILE A 379 -27.09 5.30 -41.58
N ASP A 380 -26.50 4.21 -41.12
CA ASP A 380 -26.90 2.86 -41.49
C ASP A 380 -27.83 2.30 -40.39
N PRO A 381 -29.11 2.02 -40.67
CA PRO A 381 -30.03 1.39 -39.72
C PRO A 381 -29.59 -0.01 -39.27
N ALA A 382 -28.80 -0.73 -40.07
CA ALA A 382 -28.22 -2.03 -39.71
C ALA A 382 -26.97 -1.89 -38.83
N GLY A 383 -26.37 -0.70 -38.79
CA GLY A 383 -25.23 -0.36 -37.95
C GLY A 383 -25.67 0.22 -36.61
N TRP A 384 -25.65 -0.59 -35.54
CA TRP A 384 -25.93 -0.09 -34.18
C TRP A 384 -25.07 1.13 -33.81
N HIS A 385 -23.85 1.23 -34.36
CA HIS A 385 -22.87 2.27 -34.11
C HIS A 385 -23.23 3.62 -34.78
N THR A 386 -23.73 3.62 -36.02
CA THR A 386 -24.18 4.86 -36.70
C THR A 386 -25.44 5.43 -36.06
N THR A 387 -26.30 4.57 -35.54
CA THR A 387 -27.51 4.95 -34.80
C THR A 387 -27.16 5.48 -33.40
N PHE A 388 -26.21 4.87 -32.69
CA PHE A 388 -25.86 5.25 -31.32
C PHE A 388 -25.01 6.53 -31.22
N PHE A 389 -24.04 6.72 -32.12
CA PHE A 389 -23.13 7.88 -32.08
C PHE A 389 -23.63 9.12 -32.84
N ARG A 390 -24.64 9.01 -33.72
CA ARG A 390 -25.16 10.14 -34.54
C ARG A 390 -26.56 10.65 -34.11
N ALA A 391 -27.33 9.90 -33.31
CA ALA A 391 -28.63 10.31 -32.76
C ALA A 391 -28.46 11.30 -31.56
N PRO A 392 -29.52 11.94 -30.99
CA PRO A 392 -29.57 13.36 -30.57
C PRO A 392 -28.62 13.84 -29.44
N PHE A 393 -27.77 12.95 -28.92
CA PHE A 393 -26.72 13.25 -27.96
C PHE A 393 -25.40 13.55 -28.69
N ALA A 394 -25.35 14.72 -29.33
CA ALA A 394 -24.15 15.24 -29.98
C ALA A 394 -22.88 15.04 -29.12
N GLY A 395 -21.89 14.30 -29.66
CA GLY A 395 -20.51 14.11 -29.17
C GLY A 395 -20.27 14.22 -27.66
N ALA A 396 -20.15 15.45 -27.15
CA ALA A 396 -19.92 15.73 -25.73
C ALA A 396 -21.01 15.16 -24.82
N ARG A 397 -22.28 15.20 -25.23
CA ARG A 397 -23.41 14.66 -24.45
C ARG A 397 -23.32 13.14 -24.30
N PHE A 398 -22.81 12.46 -25.32
CA PHE A 398 -22.61 11.01 -25.31
C PHE A 398 -21.52 10.59 -24.31
N PHE A 399 -20.36 11.24 -24.36
CA PHE A 399 -19.27 10.95 -23.42
C PHE A 399 -19.68 11.23 -21.97
N SER A 400 -20.40 12.34 -21.72
CA SER A 400 -20.96 12.63 -20.40
C SER A 400 -21.96 11.56 -19.96
N ALA A 401 -22.82 11.04 -20.86
CA ALA A 401 -23.74 9.96 -20.53
C ALA A 401 -23.01 8.66 -20.17
N VAL A 402 -21.95 8.29 -20.91
CA VAL A 402 -21.11 7.12 -20.60
C VAL A 402 -20.43 7.27 -19.24
N PHE A 403 -19.90 8.46 -18.93
CA PHE A 403 -19.31 8.76 -17.63
C PHE A 403 -20.35 8.62 -16.50
N VAL A 404 -21.53 9.21 -16.67
CA VAL A 404 -22.62 9.13 -15.67
C VAL A 404 -23.12 7.69 -15.50
N ALA A 405 -23.22 6.92 -16.57
CA ALA A 405 -23.58 5.50 -16.50
C ALA A 405 -22.54 4.68 -15.73
N ALA A 406 -21.24 4.95 -15.94
CA ALA A 406 -20.18 4.33 -15.15
C ALA A 406 -20.30 4.69 -13.67
N VAL A 407 -20.54 5.96 -13.35
CA VAL A 407 -20.76 6.42 -11.97
C VAL A 407 -21.93 5.70 -11.31
N GLY A 408 -23.07 5.62 -11.99
CA GLY A 408 -24.27 4.92 -11.49
C GLY A 408 -24.02 3.43 -11.27
N LEU A 409 -23.33 2.76 -12.20
CA LEU A 409 -22.97 1.34 -12.06
C LEU A 409 -22.08 1.08 -10.84
N VAL A 410 -21.08 1.94 -10.61
CA VAL A 410 -20.17 1.80 -9.47
C VAL A 410 -20.95 1.88 -8.16
N LEU A 411 -21.82 2.89 -8.02
CA LEU A 411 -22.65 3.07 -6.82
C LEU A 411 -23.53 1.85 -6.51
N VAL A 412 -23.94 1.08 -7.52
CA VAL A 412 -24.71 -0.16 -7.36
C VAL A 412 -23.83 -1.36 -7.00
N LEU A 413 -22.62 -1.44 -7.55
CA LEU A 413 -21.70 -2.57 -7.36
C LEU A 413 -20.84 -2.47 -6.09
N LEU A 414 -20.81 -1.30 -5.44
CA LEU A 414 -19.98 -1.09 -4.26
C LEU A 414 -20.50 -1.86 -3.05
N PRO A 415 -19.61 -2.55 -2.31
CA PRO A 415 -20.00 -3.18 -1.07
C PRO A 415 -20.38 -2.12 -0.03
N ASP A 416 -21.29 -2.46 0.88
CA ASP A 416 -21.72 -1.58 1.97
C ASP A 416 -20.54 -1.01 2.77
N SER A 417 -19.46 -1.78 2.95
CA SER A 417 -18.24 -1.31 3.63
C SER A 417 -17.52 -0.18 2.90
N ALA A 418 -17.62 -0.10 1.57
CA ALA A 418 -17.04 0.99 0.79
C ALA A 418 -17.88 2.27 0.87
N VAL A 419 -19.20 2.13 1.07
CA VAL A 419 -20.17 3.24 1.13
C VAL A 419 -20.39 3.77 2.55
N PHE A 420 -20.33 2.90 3.57
CA PHE A 420 -20.57 3.26 4.96
C PHE A 420 -19.29 3.28 5.81
N GLY A 421 -18.14 3.02 5.19
CA GLY A 421 -16.83 2.98 5.84
C GLY A 421 -16.47 1.60 6.38
N ALA A 422 -15.16 1.38 6.53
CA ALA A 422 -14.63 0.13 7.09
C ALA A 422 -15.13 -0.03 8.53
N ARG A 423 -15.91 -1.09 8.78
CA ARG A 423 -16.25 -1.48 10.14
C ARG A 423 -15.02 -2.13 10.76
N PRO A 424 -14.55 -1.68 11.93
CA PRO A 424 -13.38 -2.28 12.54
C PRO A 424 -13.69 -3.74 12.86
N GLU A 425 -12.79 -4.64 12.47
CA GLU A 425 -12.97 -6.08 12.67
C GLU A 425 -12.72 -6.42 14.14
N PRO A 426 -13.65 -7.11 14.83
CA PRO A 426 -13.42 -7.53 16.20
C PRO A 426 -12.21 -8.46 16.28
N THR A 427 -11.23 -8.11 17.09
CA THR A 427 -10.02 -8.89 17.33
C THR A 427 -10.10 -9.47 18.74
N PRO A 428 -10.66 -10.68 18.91
CA PRO A 428 -10.87 -11.24 20.24
C PRO A 428 -9.54 -11.49 20.94
N THR A 429 -9.41 -10.98 22.16
CA THR A 429 -8.20 -11.15 22.97
C THR A 429 -8.12 -12.56 23.54
N ARG A 430 -6.97 -12.96 24.08
CA ARG A 430 -6.68 -14.23 24.76
C ARG A 430 -6.13 -13.98 26.15
N GLY A 431 -6.39 -14.92 27.05
CA GLY A 431 -5.89 -14.83 28.42
C GLY A 431 -4.37 -15.08 28.46
N PRO A 432 -3.67 -14.58 29.47
CA PRO A 432 -2.24 -14.84 29.65
C PRO A 432 -1.98 -16.34 29.80
N ARG A 433 -0.85 -16.82 29.26
CA ARG A 433 -0.40 -18.20 29.45
C ARG A 433 0.79 -18.20 30.39
N SER A 434 0.81 -19.11 31.36
CA SER A 434 2.00 -19.27 32.19
C SER A 434 3.07 -20.07 31.46
N VAL A 435 4.31 -19.58 31.46
CA VAL A 435 5.48 -20.24 30.87
C VAL A 435 6.62 -20.29 31.88
N GLU A 436 7.36 -21.39 31.89
CA GLU A 436 8.61 -21.52 32.63
C GLU A 436 9.77 -21.03 31.76
N LEU A 437 10.64 -20.23 32.34
CA LEU A 437 11.78 -19.62 31.66
C LEU A 437 13.05 -19.84 32.48
N GLN A 438 14.18 -19.92 31.80
CA GLN A 438 15.49 -19.79 32.43
C GLN A 438 15.94 -18.34 32.32
N ARG A 439 16.19 -17.72 33.47
CA ARG A 439 16.71 -16.37 33.56
C ARG A 439 18.23 -16.41 33.57
N LEU A 440 18.84 -15.71 32.61
CA LEU A 440 20.27 -15.41 32.60
C LEU A 440 20.45 -14.02 33.19
N GLU A 441 21.13 -13.94 34.33
CA GLU A 441 21.66 -12.69 34.86
C GLU A 441 23.05 -12.46 34.26
N ASP A 442 23.18 -11.47 33.38
CA ASP A 442 24.50 -11.03 32.95
C ASP A 442 25.05 -10.05 34.00
N ALA A 443 26.13 -10.42 34.69
CA ALA A 443 26.75 -9.60 35.73
C ALA A 443 27.33 -8.28 35.19
N SER A 444 27.41 -8.11 33.85
CA SER A 444 27.96 -6.92 33.18
C SER A 444 26.91 -6.05 32.47
N ALA A 445 25.67 -6.52 32.33
CA ALA A 445 24.60 -5.80 31.66
C ALA A 445 23.26 -6.00 32.37
N ASP A 446 22.54 -4.92 32.68
CA ASP A 446 21.18 -4.91 33.27
C ASP A 446 20.08 -5.53 32.36
N LEU A 447 20.48 -6.30 31.33
CA LEU A 447 19.62 -6.98 30.38
C LEU A 447 19.36 -8.42 30.83
N VAL A 448 18.13 -8.69 31.25
CA VAL A 448 17.67 -10.04 31.57
C VAL A 448 17.35 -10.77 30.27
N GLN A 449 18.22 -11.70 29.87
CA GLN A 449 17.92 -12.64 28.79
C GLN A 449 17.10 -13.81 29.35
N TYR A 450 16.06 -14.20 28.62
CA TYR A 450 15.25 -15.38 28.96
C TYR A 450 15.46 -16.41 27.88
N VAL A 451 15.83 -17.62 28.29
CA VAL A 451 15.96 -18.76 27.40
C VAL A 451 14.76 -19.67 27.64
N PHE A 452 14.02 -19.97 26.57
CA PHE A 452 13.03 -21.04 26.61
C PHE A 452 13.79 -22.36 26.73
N PRO A 453 13.40 -23.27 27.64
CA PRO A 453 14.11 -24.52 27.87
C PRO A 453 13.99 -25.42 26.62
N ILE A 454 14.95 -25.33 25.71
CA ILE A 454 15.03 -26.16 24.51
C ILE A 454 16.18 -27.18 24.62
N GLU A 455 17.18 -26.97 25.50
CA GLU A 455 18.23 -27.94 25.81
C GLU A 455 18.75 -27.80 27.24
N PRO A 456 19.28 -28.88 27.85
CA PRO A 456 19.80 -28.83 29.21
C PRO A 456 21.18 -28.16 29.24
N ASP A 457 21.27 -27.15 30.11
CA ASP A 457 22.44 -26.68 30.86
C ASP A 457 23.75 -26.43 30.08
N ARG A 458 24.00 -25.16 29.74
CA ARG A 458 25.32 -24.66 29.29
C ARG A 458 26.17 -24.09 30.42
N GLY A 459 26.05 -24.60 31.65
CA GLY A 459 26.97 -24.24 32.75
C GLY A 459 26.94 -22.75 33.14
N LEU A 460 25.84 -22.06 32.85
CA LEU A 460 25.55 -20.70 33.33
C LEU A 460 24.60 -20.86 34.52
N GLU A 461 24.80 -20.12 35.61
CA GLU A 461 23.85 -20.12 36.75
C GLU A 461 22.48 -19.62 36.28
N THR A 462 21.59 -20.53 35.90
CA THR A 462 20.23 -20.20 35.46
C THR A 462 19.26 -20.35 36.61
N GLN A 463 18.58 -19.28 37.00
CA GLN A 463 17.41 -19.36 37.88
C GLN A 463 16.16 -19.66 37.04
N ARG A 464 15.41 -20.69 37.42
CA ARG A 464 14.08 -20.94 36.84
C ARG A 464 13.11 -19.88 37.37
N THR A 465 12.39 -19.23 36.47
CA THR A 465 11.37 -18.23 36.79
C THR A 465 10.08 -18.52 36.05
N ARG A 466 8.95 -18.13 36.64
CA ARG A 466 7.63 -18.26 36.04
C ARG A 466 7.18 -16.90 35.53
N ALA A 467 6.81 -16.84 34.25
CA ALA A 467 6.29 -15.62 33.65
C ALA A 467 4.92 -15.86 33.00
N LEU A 468 4.15 -14.79 32.88
CA LEU A 468 2.95 -14.72 32.05
C LEU A 468 3.37 -14.27 30.65
N LEU A 469 3.09 -15.12 29.66
CA LEU A 469 3.17 -14.79 28.25
C LEU A 469 1.87 -14.09 27.84
N LEU A 470 2.00 -12.80 27.55
CA LEU A 470 0.93 -11.93 27.08
C LEU A 470 0.99 -11.84 25.55
N ASP A 471 0.15 -12.63 24.89
CA ASP A 471 -0.05 -12.63 23.44
C ASP A 471 -1.56 -12.68 23.17
N ALA A 472 -2.20 -11.52 23.32
CA ALA A 472 -3.65 -11.43 23.39
C ALA A 472 -4.32 -11.69 22.03
N ASP A 473 -3.74 -11.23 20.93
CA ASP A 473 -4.26 -11.44 19.58
C ASP A 473 -3.60 -12.63 18.85
N ALA A 474 -2.64 -13.32 19.48
CA ALA A 474 -1.93 -14.46 18.93
C ALA A 474 -1.15 -14.17 17.65
N ASN A 475 -0.67 -12.93 17.50
CA ASN A 475 0.06 -12.47 16.32
C ASN A 475 1.57 -12.82 16.38
N GLY A 476 2.04 -13.41 17.48
CA GLY A 476 3.45 -13.79 17.67
C GLY A 476 4.35 -12.66 18.19
N ARG A 477 3.80 -11.48 18.49
CA ARG A 477 4.46 -10.40 19.22
C ARG A 477 3.93 -10.37 20.65
N TYR A 478 4.76 -10.77 21.60
CA TYR A 478 4.35 -11.06 22.97
C TYR A 478 5.15 -10.26 24.01
N VAL A 479 4.62 -10.19 25.23
CA VAL A 479 5.32 -9.68 26.41
C VAL A 479 5.49 -10.83 27.41
N LEU A 480 6.67 -10.96 28.00
CA LEU A 480 6.90 -11.87 29.13
C LEU A 480 6.86 -11.06 30.43
N PHE A 481 5.90 -11.37 31.28
CA PHE A 481 5.64 -10.63 32.50
C PHE A 481 5.86 -11.52 33.73
N GLU A 482 6.96 -11.28 34.46
CA GLU A 482 7.23 -11.93 35.75
C GLU A 482 6.30 -11.34 36.83
N HIS A 483 5.09 -11.90 36.95
CA HIS A 483 4.03 -11.37 37.81
C HIS A 483 4.44 -11.35 39.30
N GLU A 484 5.01 -12.45 39.81
CA GLU A 484 5.41 -12.57 41.22
C GLU A 484 6.42 -11.50 41.62
N ARG A 485 7.46 -11.30 40.80
CA ARG A 485 8.47 -10.25 41.03
C ARG A 485 7.94 -8.82 40.99
N HIS A 486 6.92 -8.58 40.17
CA HIS A 486 6.25 -7.28 40.21
C HIS A 486 5.46 -7.13 41.52
N GLY A 487 4.86 -8.21 42.03
CA GLY A 487 4.27 -8.26 43.36
C GLY A 487 5.28 -7.91 44.45
N ASP A 488 6.42 -8.63 44.49
CA ASP A 488 7.46 -8.43 45.50
C ASP A 488 8.01 -6.99 45.46
N ARG A 489 8.29 -6.45 44.26
CA ARG A 489 8.76 -5.07 44.11
C ARG A 489 7.73 -4.04 44.55
N LEU A 490 6.43 -4.29 44.29
CA LEU A 490 5.38 -3.39 44.74
C LEU A 490 5.30 -3.40 46.27
N GLU A 491 5.43 -4.56 46.90
CA GLU A 491 5.46 -4.70 48.36
C GLU A 491 6.66 -3.93 48.97
N GLU A 492 7.85 -4.03 48.38
CA GLU A 492 9.03 -3.24 48.78
C GLU A 492 8.79 -1.73 48.68
N GLN A 493 7.95 -1.29 47.74
CA GLN A 493 7.56 0.11 47.55
C GLN A 493 6.37 0.53 48.43
N GLY A 494 5.88 -0.34 49.32
CA GLY A 494 4.71 -0.10 50.16
C GLY A 494 3.40 -0.03 49.37
N ARG A 495 3.31 -0.74 48.23
CA ARG A 495 2.15 -0.79 47.34
C ARG A 495 1.57 -2.19 47.30
N THR A 496 0.27 -2.30 47.00
CA THR A 496 -0.43 -3.59 46.92
C THR A 496 -0.65 -4.02 45.46
N CYS A 497 -1.18 -5.24 45.26
CA CYS A 497 -1.61 -5.74 43.94
C CYS A 497 -2.68 -4.83 43.28
N ALA A 498 -3.39 -4.02 44.07
CA ALA A 498 -4.38 -3.05 43.59
C ALA A 498 -3.77 -1.96 42.70
N ALA A 499 -2.44 -1.77 42.76
CA ALA A 499 -1.68 -0.93 41.83
C ALA A 499 -1.94 -1.26 40.35
N CYS A 500 -2.16 -2.54 40.05
CA CYS A 500 -2.35 -3.07 38.69
C CYS A 500 -3.76 -3.65 38.48
N HIS A 501 -4.36 -4.23 39.51
CA HIS A 501 -5.73 -4.75 39.46
C HIS A 501 -6.73 -3.64 39.81
N HIS A 502 -7.18 -2.88 38.81
CA HIS A 502 -8.01 -1.68 39.03
C HIS A 502 -9.50 -1.95 39.30
N GLN A 503 -9.97 -3.14 38.91
CA GLN A 503 -11.36 -3.52 39.08
C GLN A 503 -11.45 -5.02 39.37
N SER A 504 -12.25 -5.36 40.37
CA SER A 504 -12.46 -6.74 40.82
C SER A 504 -13.84 -7.24 40.37
N LEU A 505 -13.94 -8.51 40.01
CA LEU A 505 -15.25 -9.15 39.85
C LEU A 505 -15.92 -9.31 41.23
N PRO A 506 -17.26 -9.42 41.28
CA PRO A 506 -17.96 -9.82 42.50
C PRO A 506 -17.29 -11.05 43.13
N PHE A 507 -17.19 -11.06 44.46
CA PHE A 507 -16.44 -12.05 45.25
C PHE A 507 -14.90 -12.01 45.11
N ALA A 508 -14.33 -10.86 44.71
CA ALA A 508 -12.90 -10.56 44.76
C ALA A 508 -12.00 -11.57 43.99
N GLN A 509 -12.47 -12.07 42.85
CA GLN A 509 -11.68 -13.00 42.04
C GLN A 509 -10.66 -12.23 41.18
N ALA A 510 -9.37 -12.48 41.42
CA ALA A 510 -8.29 -11.98 40.57
C ALA A 510 -8.47 -12.51 39.14
N SER A 511 -8.83 -11.62 38.23
CA SER A 511 -9.24 -11.95 36.87
C SER A 511 -8.27 -11.38 35.86
N SER A 512 -8.05 -12.11 34.77
CA SER A 512 -7.29 -11.60 33.63
C SER A 512 -7.98 -10.37 33.02
N CYS A 513 -7.21 -9.37 32.61
CA CYS A 513 -7.73 -8.15 31.98
C CYS A 513 -8.62 -8.44 30.75
N ARG A 514 -8.36 -9.54 30.03
CA ARG A 514 -9.23 -10.03 28.93
C ARG A 514 -10.71 -10.10 29.30
N THR A 515 -11.04 -10.43 30.55
CA THR A 515 -12.43 -10.62 30.99
C THR A 515 -13.27 -9.38 30.67
N CYS A 516 -12.71 -8.20 30.92
CA CYS A 516 -13.35 -6.92 30.61
C CYS A 516 -12.92 -6.38 29.24
N HIS A 517 -11.66 -6.56 28.87
CA HIS A 517 -11.03 -6.07 27.63
C HIS A 517 -11.00 -7.18 26.57
N ARG A 518 -12.19 -7.52 26.04
CA ARG A 518 -12.40 -8.71 25.19
C ARG A 518 -11.91 -8.53 23.75
N ASP A 519 -11.65 -7.29 23.33
CA ASP A 519 -11.16 -6.93 22.01
C ASP A 519 -9.81 -6.24 22.11
N MET A 520 -8.91 -6.52 21.17
CA MET A 520 -7.54 -6.01 21.19
C MET A 520 -7.49 -4.49 21.02
N TYR A 521 -8.38 -3.94 20.20
CA TYR A 521 -8.35 -2.54 19.77
C TYR A 521 -9.64 -1.78 20.08
N GLN A 522 -10.80 -2.45 20.06
CA GLN A 522 -12.09 -1.80 20.24
C GLN A 522 -12.55 -1.77 21.71
N PRO A 523 -13.32 -0.74 22.10
CA PRO A 523 -14.00 -0.76 23.40
C PRO A 523 -15.01 -1.90 23.50
N THR A 524 -15.08 -2.54 24.66
CA THR A 524 -15.99 -3.66 24.92
C THR A 524 -16.98 -3.35 26.03
N GLN A 525 -18.25 -3.72 25.82
CA GLN A 525 -19.27 -3.59 26.86
C GLN A 525 -18.94 -4.56 28.02
N ILE A 526 -18.85 -4.04 29.23
CA ILE A 526 -18.66 -4.85 30.45
C ILE A 526 -19.97 -5.10 31.20
N PHE A 527 -21.03 -4.34 30.89
CA PHE A 527 -22.35 -4.56 31.44
C PHE A 527 -23.13 -5.56 30.57
N ASP A 528 -23.68 -6.59 31.20
CA ASP A 528 -24.59 -7.56 30.59
C ASP A 528 -26.00 -7.38 31.17
N HIS A 529 -26.88 -6.73 30.41
CA HIS A 529 -28.26 -6.46 30.83
C HIS A 529 -29.02 -7.75 31.13
N GLY A 530 -28.87 -8.78 30.29
CA GLY A 530 -29.60 -10.04 30.46
C GLY A 530 -29.13 -10.80 31.69
N ALA A 531 -27.84 -10.74 32.02
CA ALA A 531 -27.33 -11.31 33.27
C ALA A 531 -27.89 -10.60 34.50
N HIS A 532 -27.98 -9.26 34.46
CA HIS A 532 -28.57 -8.49 35.56
C HIS A 532 -30.09 -8.74 35.67
N GLU A 533 -30.82 -8.69 34.56
CA GLU A 533 -32.26 -9.00 34.52
C GLU A 533 -32.57 -10.38 35.12
N ARG A 534 -31.75 -11.40 34.83
CA ARG A 534 -31.91 -12.75 35.40
C ARG A 534 -31.51 -12.86 36.87
N SER A 535 -30.57 -12.02 37.31
CA SER A 535 -30.11 -12.01 38.71
C SER A 535 -31.08 -11.26 39.62
N TYR A 536 -31.82 -10.32 39.05
CA TYR A 536 -32.99 -9.69 39.64
C TYR A 536 -34.27 -10.47 39.24
N GLY A 537 -35.43 -10.12 39.79
CA GLY A 537 -36.72 -10.76 39.53
C GLY A 537 -37.29 -10.52 38.12
N GLY A 538 -36.43 -10.38 37.10
CA GLY A 538 -36.81 -10.07 35.73
C GLY A 538 -37.37 -8.66 35.57
N ASN A 539 -38.32 -8.50 34.65
CA ASN A 539 -38.90 -7.20 34.30
C ASN A 539 -39.59 -6.47 35.47
N ALA A 540 -39.99 -7.17 36.53
CA ALA A 540 -40.63 -6.58 37.71
C ALA A 540 -39.69 -5.62 38.46
N ASP A 541 -38.38 -5.88 38.41
CA ASP A 541 -37.35 -5.12 39.13
C ASP A 541 -36.63 -4.09 38.23
N CYS A 542 -37.17 -3.82 37.03
CA CYS A 542 -36.71 -2.73 36.15
C CYS A 542 -36.52 -1.38 36.89
N PRO A 543 -37.44 -0.94 37.79
CA PRO A 543 -37.30 0.34 38.50
C PRO A 543 -36.08 0.44 39.41
N THR A 544 -35.50 -0.70 39.83
CA THR A 544 -34.27 -0.74 40.64
C THR A 544 -33.09 -0.17 39.87
N CYS A 545 -33.05 -0.37 38.55
CA CYS A 545 -31.99 0.13 37.69
C CYS A 545 -32.39 1.43 36.93
N HIS A 546 -33.69 1.58 36.64
CA HIS A 546 -34.26 2.74 35.94
C HIS A 546 -35.22 3.50 36.87
N THR A 547 -34.63 4.34 37.71
CA THR A 547 -35.32 5.00 38.82
C THR A 547 -36.31 6.08 38.38
N ASP A 548 -36.11 6.68 37.20
CA ASP A 548 -37.05 7.64 36.62
C ASP A 548 -37.90 6.97 35.52
N PRO A 549 -39.20 6.73 35.78
CA PRO A 549 -40.10 6.10 34.80
C PRO A 549 -40.48 7.04 33.65
N THR A 550 -40.19 8.34 33.75
CA THR A 550 -40.46 9.33 32.70
C THR A 550 -39.35 9.39 31.66
N LEU A 551 -38.17 8.86 31.98
CA LEU A 551 -37.02 8.84 31.08
C LEU A 551 -36.96 7.54 30.27
N PRO A 552 -36.46 7.59 29.02
CA PRO A 552 -36.24 6.39 28.24
C PRO A 552 -35.24 5.48 28.96
N LYS A 553 -35.51 4.17 29.03
CA LYS A 553 -34.63 3.17 29.67
C LYS A 553 -33.35 2.97 28.84
N THR A 554 -32.35 3.82 29.09
CA THR A 554 -31.10 3.85 28.33
C THR A 554 -29.93 3.84 29.30
N LYS A 555 -28.72 3.55 28.79
CA LYS A 555 -27.49 3.60 29.58
C LYS A 555 -27.30 4.94 30.29
N ALA A 556 -27.65 6.05 29.65
CA ALA A 556 -27.46 7.40 30.19
C ALA A 556 -28.39 7.73 31.38
N THR A 557 -29.47 6.95 31.55
CA THR A 557 -30.55 7.16 32.52
C THR A 557 -30.65 6.00 33.51
N THR A 558 -29.60 5.18 33.60
CA THR A 558 -29.47 4.06 34.54
C THR A 558 -28.61 4.47 35.73
N VAL A 559 -28.84 3.87 36.90
CA VAL A 559 -27.98 4.03 38.09
C VAL A 559 -26.53 3.62 37.80
N GLN A 560 -25.57 4.23 38.52
CA GLN A 560 -24.15 3.94 38.29
C GLN A 560 -23.73 2.60 38.91
N CYS A 561 -22.79 1.89 38.28
CA CYS A 561 -22.34 0.59 38.79
C CYS A 561 -21.83 0.65 40.24
N LYS A 562 -21.19 1.76 40.64
CA LYS A 562 -20.68 1.97 42.01
C LYS A 562 -21.77 2.08 43.08
N GLU A 563 -23.00 2.43 42.71
CA GLU A 563 -24.13 2.50 43.64
C GLU A 563 -24.56 1.10 44.13
N CYS A 564 -24.40 0.09 43.27
CA CYS A 564 -24.69 -1.31 43.61
C CYS A 564 -23.43 -2.12 43.94
N HIS A 565 -22.25 -1.70 43.46
CA HIS A 565 -20.97 -2.36 43.69
C HIS A 565 -19.92 -1.40 44.28
N PRO A 566 -20.06 -0.99 45.55
CA PRO A 566 -19.20 0.02 46.16
C PRO A 566 -17.72 -0.40 46.29
N ALA A 567 -17.43 -1.71 46.21
CA ALA A 567 -16.09 -2.28 46.30
C ALA A 567 -15.55 -2.81 44.94
N MET A 568 -16.15 -2.42 43.81
CA MET A 568 -15.70 -2.91 42.50
C MET A 568 -14.43 -2.23 42.00
N VAL A 569 -14.18 -0.97 42.39
CA VAL A 569 -13.04 -0.16 41.94
C VAL A 569 -12.04 -0.04 43.07
N GLU A 570 -10.77 -0.35 42.78
CA GLU A 570 -9.69 -0.19 43.74
C GLU A 570 -9.21 1.26 43.81
N THR A 571 -8.97 1.77 45.02
CA THR A 571 -8.58 3.17 45.25
C THR A 571 -7.08 3.44 45.03
N GLU A 572 -6.24 2.41 45.12
CA GLU A 572 -4.78 2.50 44.99
C GLU A 572 -4.25 2.32 43.55
N THR A 573 -5.17 2.16 42.58
CA THR A 573 -4.82 1.81 41.21
C THR A 573 -4.12 2.92 40.43
N LEU A 574 -3.18 2.52 39.55
CA LEU A 574 -2.57 3.43 38.58
C LEU A 574 -3.49 3.77 37.40
N VAL A 575 -4.53 2.97 37.18
CA VAL A 575 -5.50 3.16 36.10
C VAL A 575 -6.54 4.19 36.54
N ARG A 576 -6.31 5.47 36.21
CA ARG A 576 -7.26 6.54 36.52
C ARG A 576 -8.39 6.55 35.50
N THR A 577 -9.62 6.29 35.93
CA THR A 577 -10.82 6.57 35.14
C THR A 577 -11.04 8.09 35.10
N GLY A 578 -11.19 8.68 33.91
CA GLY A 578 -11.41 10.13 33.78
C GLY A 578 -12.74 10.57 34.40
N ALA A 579 -12.86 11.85 34.77
CA ALA A 579 -14.13 12.42 35.24
C ALA A 579 -15.22 12.22 34.15
N GLY A 580 -16.31 11.52 34.51
CA GLY A 580 -17.38 11.12 33.58
C GLY A 580 -17.26 9.70 33.00
N GLN A 581 -16.13 9.00 33.17
CA GLN A 581 -16.00 7.58 32.82
C GLN A 581 -16.49 6.63 33.91
N GLU A 582 -16.83 7.13 35.11
CA GLU A 582 -17.43 6.36 36.20
C GLU A 582 -18.81 5.77 35.82
N GLN A 583 -19.43 6.30 34.77
CA GLN A 583 -20.68 5.82 34.16
C GLN A 583 -20.44 4.89 32.95
N SER A 584 -19.18 4.62 32.59
CA SER A 584 -18.86 3.91 31.37
C SER A 584 -18.98 2.40 31.55
N THR A 585 -20.06 1.83 31.01
CA THR A 585 -20.16 0.37 30.76
C THR A 585 -19.20 -0.14 29.67
N LEU A 586 -18.30 0.70 29.16
CA LEU A 586 -17.33 0.34 28.13
C LEU A 586 -15.93 0.31 28.74
N ALA A 587 -15.29 -0.85 28.65
CA ALA A 587 -13.85 -0.98 28.82
C ALA A 587 -13.15 -0.60 27.51
N SER A 588 -11.96 0.01 27.59
CA SER A 588 -11.13 0.28 26.41
C SER A 588 -10.65 -1.02 25.74
N GLY A 589 -10.07 -0.92 24.53
CA GLY A 589 -9.38 -2.06 23.91
C GLY A 589 -8.22 -2.55 24.78
N TYR A 590 -7.92 -3.86 24.71
CA TYR A 590 -6.89 -4.51 25.55
C TYR A 590 -5.51 -3.86 25.40
N LYS A 591 -5.14 -3.47 24.17
CA LYS A 591 -3.87 -2.76 23.91
C LYS A 591 -3.80 -1.45 24.68
N ASP A 592 -4.85 -0.63 24.59
CA ASP A 592 -4.89 0.68 25.24
C ASP A 592 -4.92 0.54 26.76
N ALA A 593 -5.65 -0.45 27.28
CA ALA A 593 -5.66 -0.77 28.71
C ALA A 593 -4.26 -1.17 29.21
N MET A 594 -3.60 -2.09 28.52
CA MET A 594 -2.26 -2.57 28.88
C MET A 594 -1.19 -1.47 28.78
N HIS A 595 -1.20 -0.69 27.69
CA HIS A 595 -0.26 0.42 27.51
C HIS A 595 -0.52 1.53 28.53
N GLY A 596 -1.79 1.87 28.78
CA GLY A 596 -2.17 2.85 29.79
C GLY A 596 -1.67 2.49 31.19
N LEU A 597 -1.54 1.20 31.51
CA LEU A 597 -0.98 0.72 32.78
C LEU A 597 0.56 0.60 32.73
N CYS A 598 1.07 -0.27 31.85
CA CYS A 598 2.47 -0.71 31.88
C CYS A 598 3.42 0.39 31.42
N VAL A 599 3.14 1.05 30.29
CA VAL A 599 4.01 2.10 29.73
C VAL A 599 4.03 3.30 30.67
N THR A 600 2.88 3.72 31.18
CA THR A 600 2.78 4.81 32.16
C THR A 600 3.59 4.52 33.42
N CYS A 601 3.52 3.29 33.95
CA CYS A 601 4.32 2.90 35.11
C CYS A 601 5.82 2.92 34.79
N HIS A 602 6.24 2.32 33.67
CA HIS A 602 7.66 2.27 33.30
C HIS A 602 8.24 3.65 33.01
N GLN A 603 7.49 4.54 32.38
CA GLN A 603 7.92 5.94 32.15
C GLN A 603 8.16 6.67 33.47
N ARG A 604 7.27 6.51 34.47
CA ARG A 604 7.47 7.09 35.81
C ARG A 604 8.71 6.52 36.50
N GLU A 605 9.01 5.25 36.32
CA GLU A 605 10.23 4.64 36.88
C GLU A 605 11.50 5.16 36.20
N VAL A 606 11.44 5.45 34.89
CA VAL A 606 12.54 6.15 34.18
C VAL A 606 12.76 7.55 34.74
N GLU A 607 11.69 8.32 34.94
CA GLU A 607 11.75 9.65 35.56
C GLU A 607 12.34 9.61 36.99
N ARG A 608 12.10 8.53 37.72
CA ARG A 608 12.64 8.28 39.07
C ARG A 608 14.10 7.79 39.09
N GLY A 609 14.76 7.73 37.94
CA GLY A 609 16.19 7.39 37.84
C GLY A 609 16.47 5.91 37.61
N SER A 610 15.53 5.16 37.02
CA SER A 610 15.80 3.79 36.56
C SER A 610 17.00 3.78 35.60
N LYS A 611 17.96 2.89 35.87
CA LYS A 611 19.20 2.74 35.08
C LYS A 611 19.00 2.02 33.74
N ARG A 612 17.77 1.62 33.40
CA ARG A 612 17.44 0.90 32.18
C ARG A 612 17.13 1.87 31.03
N PRO A 613 18.05 2.08 30.07
CA PRO A 613 17.77 2.95 28.91
C PRO A 613 16.60 2.38 28.09
N GLY A 614 15.67 3.24 27.68
CA GLY A 614 14.53 2.85 26.84
C GLY A 614 13.46 2.00 27.54
N PHE A 615 13.40 1.94 28.87
CA PHE A 615 12.45 1.07 29.61
C PHE A 615 10.96 1.37 29.34
N GLY A 616 10.64 2.58 28.86
CA GLY A 616 9.29 2.97 28.41
C GLY A 616 9.02 2.76 26.92
N GLU A 617 9.96 2.19 26.16
CA GLU A 617 9.83 1.97 24.72
C GLU A 617 9.20 0.61 24.39
N CYS A 618 8.54 0.52 23.24
CA CYS A 618 7.85 -0.71 22.81
C CYS A 618 8.79 -1.93 22.72
N SER A 619 10.04 -1.72 22.33
CA SER A 619 11.08 -2.75 22.16
C SER A 619 11.57 -3.33 23.48
N ALA A 620 11.45 -2.58 24.59
CA ALA A 620 11.85 -3.07 25.91
C ALA A 620 10.87 -4.12 26.45
N CYS A 621 9.59 -4.02 26.07
CA CYS A 621 8.53 -4.92 26.53
C CYS A 621 8.22 -6.04 25.54
N HIS A 622 8.16 -5.72 24.23
CA HIS A 622 7.72 -6.67 23.21
C HIS A 622 8.87 -7.46 22.63
N ARG A 623 8.63 -8.75 22.45
CA ARG A 623 9.48 -9.68 21.71
C ARG A 623 8.69 -10.30 20.58
N ASP A 624 9.38 -10.58 19.48
CA ASP A 624 8.83 -11.32 18.36
C ASP A 624 9.29 -12.79 18.45
N VAL A 625 8.44 -13.74 18.07
CA VAL A 625 8.83 -15.15 17.99
C VAL A 625 9.95 -15.29 16.95
N PRO A 626 11.12 -15.88 17.29
CA PRO A 626 12.18 -16.12 16.31
C PRO A 626 11.66 -17.00 15.19
N THR A 627 12.00 -16.68 13.95
CA THR A 627 11.61 -17.38 12.71
C THR A 627 12.27 -18.76 12.57
N ILE A 628 12.50 -19.48 13.66
CA ILE A 628 13.03 -20.84 13.65
C ILE A 628 11.85 -21.80 13.63
N THR A 629 11.70 -22.48 12.50
CA THR A 629 10.56 -23.28 12.04
C THR A 629 10.11 -24.39 13.02
N GLY A 630 10.90 -24.73 14.03
CA GLY A 630 10.58 -25.76 15.04
C GLY A 630 9.92 -25.26 16.33
N THR A 631 9.92 -23.96 16.61
CA THR A 631 9.42 -23.41 17.89
C THR A 631 7.93 -23.03 17.81
N LEU A 632 7.46 -22.60 16.63
CA LEU A 632 6.06 -22.25 16.35
C LEU A 632 5.08 -23.43 16.55
N GLN A 633 5.52 -24.65 16.27
CA GLN A 633 4.68 -25.85 16.39
C GLN A 633 4.47 -26.22 17.87
N ARG A 634 5.51 -26.11 18.71
CA ARG A 634 5.43 -26.48 20.13
C ARG A 634 4.76 -25.45 21.02
N LEU A 635 4.86 -24.15 20.72
CA LEU A 635 4.08 -23.11 21.42
C LEU A 635 2.57 -23.18 21.12
N ARG A 636 2.18 -23.83 20.01
CA ARG A 636 0.78 -24.14 19.67
C ARG A 636 0.27 -25.43 20.33
N GLU A 637 1.15 -26.38 20.65
CA GLU A 637 0.79 -27.72 21.17
C GLU A 637 0.58 -27.80 22.70
N VAL A 638 0.96 -26.78 23.48
CA VAL A 638 0.61 -26.70 24.91
C VAL A 638 -0.86 -26.25 25.06
N ALA A 639 -1.78 -27.09 24.60
CA ALA A 639 -3.20 -27.00 24.91
C ALA A 639 -3.46 -27.61 26.30
N PRO A 640 -4.40 -27.09 27.10
CA PRO A 640 -4.76 -27.73 28.35
C PRO A 640 -5.39 -29.10 28.02
N ARG A 641 -4.82 -30.19 28.54
CA ARG A 641 -5.57 -31.43 28.71
C ARG A 641 -6.67 -31.10 29.71
N SER A 642 -7.91 -30.99 29.25
CA SER A 642 -9.08 -30.98 30.12
C SER A 642 -9.12 -32.33 30.85
N THR A 643 -8.76 -32.36 32.12
CA THR A 643 -9.07 -33.48 32.99
C THR A 643 -10.60 -33.49 33.17
N PRO A 644 -11.31 -34.58 32.81
CA PRO A 644 -12.73 -34.67 33.08
C PRO A 644 -12.94 -34.79 34.58
N MET A 645 -13.72 -33.86 35.13
CA MET A 645 -14.24 -33.90 36.49
C MET A 645 -15.08 -35.17 36.63
N GLN A 646 -14.61 -36.15 37.41
CA GLN A 646 -15.37 -37.35 37.72
C GLN A 646 -16.59 -36.96 38.56
N SER A 647 -17.77 -37.29 38.06
CA SER A 647 -19.02 -37.24 38.78
C SER A 647 -19.08 -38.39 39.79
N GLU A 648 -18.92 -38.11 41.09
CA GLU A 648 -19.35 -39.04 42.13
C GLU A 648 -20.88 -38.95 42.26
N GLY A 649 -21.55 -39.95 41.71
CA GLY A 649 -22.94 -40.26 42.00
C GLY A 649 -23.02 -41.24 43.17
N GLY A 650 -23.76 -40.85 44.21
CA GLY A 650 -24.17 -41.72 45.31
C GLY A 650 -25.60 -41.36 45.74
N ARG A 651 -26.58 -42.04 45.15
CA ARG A 651 -27.98 -42.18 45.64
C ARG A 651 -28.04 -43.31 46.68
N PRO A 652 -29.09 -43.42 47.53
CA PRO A 652 -30.47 -43.69 47.09
C PRO A 652 -31.37 -42.46 46.97
#